data_AF-A0A931ZF30-F1
#
_entry.id   AF-A0A931ZF30-F1
#
_cell.length_a   1.000
_cell.length_b   1.000
_cell.length_c   1.000
_cell.angle_alpha   90.00
_cell.angle_beta   90.00
_cell.angle_gamma   90.00
#
_symmetry.space_group_name_H-M   'P 1'
#
loop_
_entity.id
_entity.type
_entity.pdbx_description
1 polymer ?
#
loop_
_entity_poly.entity_id
_entity_poly.type
_entity_poly.pdbx_seq_one_letter_code
_entity_poly.pdbx_strand_id
1 'polypeptide(L)'
;MPTPMLSVSRFRDRRGSALIVVIFFVFMLALLTGSVLKYTVGERRSNERQRLVLRARNMAENVALYGSEQITTKLYKIRNLGARRFSDIYMPPDSVLATDFSAPADSEIYAGLTSSQNLRAVTDTSDPNYGLQVATGNVDIIAKSTMSHTAVGAVTAYARQQLSVTEIPLFQFAIFYNKDLEVSPGANMTISGPVHSNGNFISRSQSGFANTIRFTDRVTAKGGFFANTGYKGTIYNEYDGADTGPGGSGALYFQNPSGTATNIYSGSIWRDHFYSSNSGSSSSTPTATQLANFKSFATSSYGGNFRTSVHGVTELVLPGIDNTATDNGGRYIVEPAATSDTAGMVQNKFSRRAGLYIVVNPDDGARTGTLPDATTVTMRARSYRCWLNTVNTDGTHSLTEIVLPGQPSYGANNAYVNLLPNAYRTDTSVGSNQVLRIPKGAGGDLADTGYADSATPSYASNTYTFQDAFFYDLRRATNSNGHPFSRNTATFAPRPISKIDFDMTRFKMTVDRTLNGATTSTVFNPARPNHFNWSNSILNSAATSAALGLGTGSSFNSFSSTNSIDVVERSQATIYAPGSVVVGSTRQIAAAAPTAYAGQFKIEETSSADPYSGTASWTTVYTSSADESSHTHTPTAGITGLRLTQYASGGATTLLDQQIIPIVVDNAASPANVAVLTNDRYVVPSTSNTAGFLLTAASTEMRVYVGGVDDTANWTFSVGTITGTATGGFGASSSSVLTSGSVYGNGTGHNRFWLTSISTSGTTNTGTIVLNATKGATTLSRTFTWVKQSSVAGLAPSNDQSGYWLSAADTVAADPFKIYYVTANPATDTPVPVPASALFVAGSNTPWFDGITIYLQSVDAESAAGKVLTAGVPARLDSGVRLVNGRGPTTSIATSGYTGFSFTTNDALYLLGHFNADGTINSSATSTTDPGGYSGRYRESTSEYLAAVMADAITILSQPLYTQSGSGTSGSPYAYTQSSGWCDALSGNTRSDQTSSAPYSTSWQTSNPSSSNSMDGTNQSVALTPTPFQGTSTSGATATTRDYKFAPTETEISACLLTGIVETTSRQHSGGVHNYPRLLENWAGTGLYIRGSMVAMFASEVATEPWSIRIYSGAGRYWGLHQSLSTANHDVPLEPILLNTQRLHYTELSPSEYTTLKTTITGL
;
A
#
# COMPACT_ATOMS: atom_id res chain seq x y z
N MET A 1 55.96 50.26 -97.93
CA MET A 1 56.85 49.63 -98.94
C MET A 1 56.08 48.49 -99.63
N PRO A 2 56.30 48.22 -100.93
CA PRO A 2 55.21 48.31 -101.93
C PRO A 2 54.81 46.99 -102.67
N THR A 3 53.67 47.08 -103.39
CA THR A 3 53.36 46.52 -104.75
C THR A 3 52.81 45.06 -104.95
N PRO A 4 52.06 44.79 -106.07
CA PRO A 4 50.74 44.13 -106.03
C PRO A 4 50.47 43.05 -107.14
N MET A 5 49.18 42.70 -107.34
CA MET A 5 48.49 42.14 -108.54
C MET A 5 48.83 40.71 -109.03
N LEU A 6 47.81 39.87 -109.33
CA LEU A 6 47.15 39.82 -110.64
C LEU A 6 45.94 38.86 -110.68
N SER A 7 45.06 39.15 -111.63
CA SER A 7 43.71 38.62 -111.92
C SER A 7 43.74 37.48 -112.95
N VAL A 8 42.65 36.68 -113.05
CA VAL A 8 41.76 36.58 -114.24
C VAL A 8 40.93 35.28 -114.24
N SER A 9 39.61 35.46 -114.37
CA SER A 9 38.54 34.47 -114.53
C SER A 9 38.32 34.03 -115.98
N ARG A 10 37.69 32.87 -116.23
CA ARG A 10 36.74 32.68 -117.36
C ARG A 10 35.79 31.48 -117.16
N PHE A 11 34.52 31.69 -117.51
CA PHE A 11 33.35 30.81 -117.39
C PHE A 11 33.23 29.77 -118.53
N ARG A 12 32.59 28.61 -118.26
CA ARG A 12 31.31 28.18 -118.92
C ARG A 12 30.77 26.79 -118.49
N ASP A 13 29.46 26.81 -118.20
CA ASP A 13 28.38 25.88 -118.59
C ASP A 13 28.26 24.40 -118.11
N ARG A 14 27.24 24.24 -117.23
CA ARG A 14 26.22 23.17 -117.08
C ARG A 14 26.49 22.00 -116.11
N ARG A 15 25.45 21.71 -115.28
CA ARG A 15 24.79 20.39 -115.01
C ARG A 15 24.41 20.19 -113.53
N GLY A 16 23.32 19.47 -113.27
CA GLY A 16 22.70 19.21 -111.95
C GLY A 16 23.49 18.38 -110.93
N SER A 17 24.84 18.41 -110.96
CA SER A 17 25.70 17.75 -109.95
C SER A 17 25.72 18.51 -108.61
N ALA A 18 25.56 19.84 -108.63
CA ALA A 18 25.47 20.66 -107.42
C ALA A 18 24.25 20.26 -106.55
N LEU A 19 23.12 19.90 -107.17
CA LEU A 19 21.93 19.48 -106.43
C LEU A 19 22.15 18.16 -105.68
N ILE A 20 22.84 17.18 -106.28
CA ILE A 20 23.10 15.87 -105.66
C ILE A 20 24.10 16.00 -104.50
N VAL A 21 25.16 16.79 -104.66
CA VAL A 21 26.15 17.06 -103.58
C VAL A 21 25.50 17.80 -102.42
N VAL A 22 24.64 18.79 -102.70
CA VAL A 22 23.87 19.52 -101.68
C VAL A 22 22.88 18.58 -100.99
N ILE A 23 22.17 17.71 -101.71
CA ILE A 23 21.27 16.70 -101.09
C ILE A 23 22.06 15.74 -100.20
N PHE A 24 23.25 15.28 -100.61
CA PHE A 24 24.07 14.38 -99.80
C PHE A 24 24.64 15.07 -98.55
N PHE A 25 25.10 16.32 -98.65
CA PHE A 25 25.52 17.12 -97.49
C PHE A 25 24.36 17.41 -96.54
N VAL A 26 23.18 17.76 -97.07
CA VAL A 26 21.95 17.96 -96.29
C VAL A 26 21.53 16.66 -95.62
N PHE A 27 21.66 15.51 -96.30
CA PHE A 27 21.38 14.20 -95.72
C PHE A 27 22.38 13.84 -94.60
N MET A 28 23.68 14.08 -94.80
CA MET A 28 24.69 13.85 -93.77
C MET A 28 24.50 14.78 -92.56
N LEU A 29 24.21 16.06 -92.80
CA LEU A 29 23.87 17.03 -91.75
C LEU A 29 22.57 16.65 -91.03
N ALA A 30 21.56 16.13 -91.73
CA ALA A 30 20.32 15.65 -91.12
C ALA A 30 20.56 14.41 -90.24
N LEU A 31 21.41 13.47 -90.67
CA LEU A 31 21.81 12.31 -89.86
C LEU A 31 22.60 12.73 -88.62
N LEU A 32 23.54 13.67 -88.77
CA LEU A 32 24.36 14.16 -87.67
C LEU A 32 23.51 14.96 -86.66
N THR A 33 22.61 15.79 -87.15
CA THR A 33 21.60 16.51 -86.34
C THR A 33 20.68 15.53 -85.62
N GLY A 34 20.21 14.48 -86.30
CA GLY A 34 19.39 13.42 -85.70
C GLY A 34 20.12 12.63 -84.62
N SER A 35 21.41 12.36 -84.80
CA SER A 35 22.27 11.68 -83.82
C SER A 35 22.50 12.53 -82.56
N VAL A 36 22.85 13.81 -82.74
CA VAL A 36 23.03 14.76 -81.62
C VAL A 36 21.72 14.96 -80.87
N LEU A 37 20.60 15.13 -81.57
CA LEU A 37 19.29 15.25 -80.93
C LEU A 37 18.92 14.00 -80.11
N LYS A 38 19.19 12.80 -80.64
CA LYS A 38 18.97 11.54 -79.93
C LYS A 38 19.83 11.42 -78.68
N TYR A 39 21.10 11.83 -78.75
CA TYR A 39 22.02 11.86 -77.61
C TYR A 39 21.58 12.87 -76.54
N THR A 40 21.26 14.11 -76.92
CA THR A 40 20.77 15.15 -76.00
C THR A 40 19.46 14.75 -75.32
N VAL A 41 18.52 14.11 -76.05
CA VAL A 41 17.30 13.56 -75.46
C VAL A 41 17.61 12.41 -74.50
N GLY A 42 18.61 11.58 -74.81
CA GLY A 42 19.12 10.53 -73.93
C GLY A 42 19.69 11.07 -72.61
N GLU A 43 20.56 12.08 -72.68
CA GLU A 43 21.15 12.74 -71.49
C GLU A 43 20.09 13.44 -70.66
N ARG A 44 19.15 14.17 -71.28
CA ARG A 44 18.03 14.80 -70.57
C ARG A 44 17.20 13.76 -69.82
N ARG A 45 16.88 12.62 -70.45
CA ARG A 45 16.14 11.52 -69.79
C ARG A 45 16.94 10.89 -68.65
N SER A 46 18.24 10.70 -68.82
CA SER A 46 19.12 10.17 -67.77
C SER A 46 19.18 11.10 -66.56
N ASN A 47 19.38 12.40 -66.79
CA ASN A 47 19.44 13.42 -65.75
C ASN A 47 18.11 13.56 -65.00
N GLU A 48 16.98 13.55 -65.71
CA GLU A 48 15.65 13.58 -65.07
C GLU A 48 15.38 12.30 -64.28
N ARG A 49 15.84 11.13 -64.74
CA ARG A 49 15.75 9.89 -63.97
C ARG A 49 16.60 9.95 -62.70
N GLN A 50 17.83 10.46 -62.77
CA GLN A 50 18.68 10.65 -61.58
C GLN A 50 18.03 11.62 -60.58
N ARG A 51 17.45 12.72 -61.06
CA ARG A 51 16.71 13.66 -60.21
C ARG A 51 15.49 12.99 -59.57
N LEU A 52 14.76 12.16 -60.31
CA LEU A 52 13.60 11.42 -59.79
C LEU A 52 14.00 10.40 -58.71
N VAL A 53 15.13 9.70 -58.89
CA VAL A 53 15.70 8.79 -57.86
C VAL A 53 16.00 9.55 -56.56
N LEU A 54 16.67 10.71 -56.66
CA LEU A 54 16.98 11.53 -55.49
C LEU A 54 15.71 12.00 -54.77
N ARG A 55 14.68 12.40 -55.52
CA ARG A 55 13.38 12.78 -54.94
C ARG A 55 12.71 11.62 -54.22
N ALA A 56 12.70 10.43 -54.82
CA ALA A 56 12.12 9.23 -54.19
C ALA A 56 12.86 8.87 -52.89
N ARG A 57 14.20 8.95 -52.89
CA ARG A 57 15.03 8.71 -51.70
C ARG A 57 14.74 9.70 -50.58
N ASN A 58 14.79 11.00 -50.88
CA ASN A 58 14.51 12.04 -49.88
C ASN A 58 13.09 11.93 -49.34
N MET A 59 12.12 11.54 -50.18
CA MET A 59 10.74 11.34 -49.74
C MET A 59 10.60 10.11 -48.82
N ALA A 60 11.22 8.99 -49.17
CA ALA A 60 11.24 7.81 -48.31
C ALA A 60 11.92 8.11 -46.95
N GLU A 61 12.98 8.90 -46.95
CA GLU A 61 13.64 9.39 -45.72
C GLU A 61 12.72 10.28 -44.89
N ASN A 62 12.06 11.27 -45.50
CA ASN A 62 11.15 12.17 -44.81
C ASN A 62 9.97 11.40 -44.17
N VAL A 63 9.42 10.40 -44.87
CA VAL A 63 8.36 9.54 -44.33
C VAL A 63 8.89 8.73 -43.14
N ALA A 64 10.07 8.11 -43.25
CA ALA A 64 10.67 7.37 -42.13
C ALA A 64 10.95 8.27 -40.92
N LEU A 65 11.43 9.50 -41.14
CA LEU A 65 11.70 10.48 -40.09
C LEU A 65 10.41 10.90 -39.38
N TYR A 66 9.34 11.19 -40.13
CA TYR A 66 8.04 11.50 -39.56
C TYR A 66 7.48 10.35 -38.71
N GLY A 67 7.68 9.10 -39.17
CA GLY A 67 7.38 7.93 -38.36
C GLY A 67 8.19 7.86 -37.08
N SER A 68 9.50 8.19 -37.13
CA SER A 68 10.36 8.15 -35.94
C SER A 68 9.89 9.08 -34.83
N GLU A 69 9.41 10.28 -35.16
CA GLU A 69 8.85 11.22 -34.18
C GLU A 69 7.57 10.66 -33.52
N GLN A 70 6.70 10.03 -34.31
CA GLN A 70 5.52 9.35 -33.77
C GLN A 70 5.89 8.17 -32.87
N ILE A 71 6.93 7.41 -33.22
CA ILE A 71 7.36 6.25 -32.46
C ILE A 71 7.99 6.66 -31.13
N THR A 72 8.81 7.71 -31.08
CA THR A 72 9.44 8.18 -29.83
C THR A 72 8.40 8.41 -28.72
N THR A 73 7.27 9.03 -29.05
CA THR A 73 6.17 9.24 -28.08
C THR A 73 5.44 7.96 -27.67
N LYS A 74 5.40 6.95 -28.54
CA LYS A 74 4.77 5.65 -28.26
C LYS A 74 5.65 4.73 -27.45
N LEU A 75 6.97 4.84 -27.59
CA LEU A 75 7.94 4.09 -26.80
C LEU A 75 7.82 4.40 -25.31
N TYR A 76 7.45 5.63 -24.95
CA TYR A 76 7.14 6.03 -23.57
C TYR A 76 5.98 5.27 -22.92
N LYS A 77 5.18 4.52 -23.69
CA LYS A 77 4.05 3.72 -23.18
C LYS A 77 4.43 2.25 -22.92
N ILE A 78 5.64 1.83 -23.26
CA ILE A 78 6.07 0.43 -23.16
C ILE A 78 6.83 0.24 -21.84
N ARG A 79 6.53 -0.85 -21.15
CA ARG A 79 7.14 -1.23 -19.85
C ARG A 79 8.12 -2.41 -19.95
N ASN A 80 8.16 -3.05 -21.11
CA ASN A 80 9.02 -4.20 -21.36
C ASN A 80 9.34 -4.24 -22.85
N LEU A 81 10.64 -4.19 -23.17
CA LEU A 81 11.16 -4.40 -24.52
C LEU A 81 10.88 -5.84 -24.98
N GLY A 82 9.65 -6.07 -25.44
CA GLY A 82 9.24 -7.28 -26.15
C GLY A 82 8.93 -6.96 -27.60
N ALA A 83 9.36 -7.83 -28.52
CA ALA A 83 9.18 -7.63 -29.95
C ALA A 83 7.69 -7.40 -30.27
N ARG A 84 7.39 -6.30 -30.97
CA ARG A 84 6.02 -5.85 -31.26
C ARG A 84 5.94 -4.90 -32.44
N ARG A 85 4.81 -4.88 -33.12
CA ARG A 85 4.48 -3.87 -34.13
C ARG A 85 3.85 -2.63 -33.51
N PHE A 86 4.07 -1.47 -34.13
CA PHE A 86 3.31 -0.25 -33.85
C PHE A 86 2.19 -0.06 -34.90
N SER A 87 0.91 -0.14 -34.47
CA SER A 87 -0.25 -0.23 -35.37
C SER A 87 -0.82 1.12 -35.86
N ASP A 88 -0.60 2.23 -35.16
CA ASP A 88 -1.22 3.54 -35.48
C ASP A 88 -0.24 4.59 -36.03
N ILE A 89 0.66 4.21 -36.93
CA ILE A 89 1.61 5.17 -37.52
C ILE A 89 0.95 5.84 -38.72
N TYR A 90 0.81 7.16 -38.67
CA TYR A 90 0.17 7.94 -39.73
C TYR A 90 1.18 8.43 -40.76
N MET A 91 0.73 8.59 -42.00
CA MET A 91 1.48 9.29 -43.05
C MET A 91 1.66 10.78 -42.70
N PRO A 92 2.73 11.42 -43.17
CA PRO A 92 2.82 12.88 -43.12
C PRO A 92 1.63 13.52 -43.85
N PRO A 93 1.16 14.71 -43.43
CA PRO A 93 0.10 15.43 -44.14
C PRO A 93 0.47 15.68 -45.62
N ASP A 94 -0.53 15.80 -46.48
CA ASP A 94 -0.33 16.05 -47.92
C ASP A 94 0.51 17.30 -48.19
N SER A 95 0.46 18.32 -47.33
CA SER A 95 1.30 19.52 -47.43
C SER A 95 2.80 19.26 -47.24
N VAL A 96 3.17 18.14 -46.62
CA VAL A 96 4.55 17.70 -46.41
C VAL A 96 4.97 16.68 -47.48
N LEU A 97 4.02 15.88 -47.98
CA LEU A 97 4.26 14.90 -49.06
C LEU A 97 4.28 15.55 -50.45
N ALA A 98 3.50 16.61 -50.67
CA ALA A 98 3.49 17.35 -51.93
C ALA A 98 4.69 18.30 -51.99
N THR A 99 5.60 18.05 -52.92
CA THR A 99 6.70 18.99 -53.22
C THR A 99 6.35 19.85 -54.43
N ASP A 100 6.95 21.04 -54.55
CA ASP A 100 6.79 21.95 -55.69
C ASP A 100 7.08 21.29 -57.06
N PHE A 101 7.77 20.15 -57.07
CA PHE A 101 8.22 19.47 -58.27
C PHE A 101 7.42 18.21 -58.63
N SER A 102 6.78 17.55 -57.66
CA SER A 102 5.99 16.31 -57.83
C SER A 102 5.43 15.81 -56.49
N ALA A 103 4.23 15.22 -56.51
CA ALA A 103 3.68 14.45 -55.39
C ALA A 103 4.02 12.95 -55.54
N PRO A 104 4.19 12.20 -54.43
CA PRO A 104 4.39 10.76 -54.50
C PRO A 104 3.13 10.06 -55.02
N ALA A 105 3.32 9.06 -55.87
CA ALA A 105 2.24 8.22 -56.40
C ALA A 105 1.81 7.13 -55.40
N ASP A 106 2.72 6.71 -54.52
CA ASP A 106 2.49 5.70 -53.49
C ASP A 106 3.50 5.90 -52.36
N SER A 107 3.08 5.78 -51.11
CA SER A 107 3.95 5.85 -49.94
C SER A 107 3.42 5.00 -48.79
N GLU A 108 4.31 4.33 -48.08
CA GLU A 108 3.98 3.42 -46.97
C GLU A 108 4.97 3.60 -45.82
N ILE A 109 4.52 3.30 -44.60
CA ILE A 109 5.37 3.24 -43.41
C ILE A 109 4.99 2.06 -42.53
N TYR A 110 5.99 1.41 -41.95
CA TYR A 110 5.83 0.40 -40.91
C TYR A 110 6.90 0.60 -39.85
N ALA A 111 6.57 0.33 -38.58
CA ALA A 111 7.58 0.22 -37.55
C ALA A 111 7.30 -0.91 -36.57
N GLY A 112 8.36 -1.49 -36.02
CA GLY A 112 8.28 -2.50 -34.98
C GLY A 112 9.55 -2.58 -34.16
N LEU A 113 9.42 -2.96 -32.90
CA LEU A 113 10.55 -3.40 -32.07
C LEU A 113 10.94 -4.80 -32.55
N THR A 114 12.03 -4.91 -33.31
CA THR A 114 12.41 -6.14 -34.02
C THR A 114 13.43 -6.98 -33.25
N SER A 115 14.14 -6.38 -32.31
CA SER A 115 15.05 -7.08 -31.40
C SER A 115 15.00 -6.46 -30.02
N SER A 116 15.05 -7.30 -28.99
CA SER A 116 15.23 -6.87 -27.61
C SER A 116 16.16 -7.80 -26.84
N GLN A 117 16.72 -7.28 -25.76
CA GLN A 117 17.56 -7.95 -24.80
C GLN A 117 17.03 -7.65 -23.40
N ASN A 118 16.91 -8.68 -22.57
CA ASN A 118 16.55 -8.54 -21.17
C ASN A 118 17.62 -7.74 -20.40
N LEU A 119 17.30 -7.37 -19.16
CA LEU A 119 18.20 -6.66 -18.26
C LEU A 119 19.58 -7.34 -18.18
N ARG A 120 20.64 -6.57 -18.42
CA ARG A 120 22.04 -7.03 -18.29
C ARG A 120 22.92 -5.93 -17.71
N ALA A 121 23.87 -6.32 -16.87
CA ALA A 121 24.86 -5.41 -16.31
C ALA A 121 25.77 -4.84 -17.40
N VAL A 122 25.94 -3.52 -17.40
CA VAL A 122 26.91 -2.82 -18.25
C VAL A 122 28.28 -2.86 -17.59
N THR A 123 29.25 -3.51 -18.23
CA THR A 123 30.62 -3.67 -17.69
C THR A 123 31.64 -2.72 -18.31
N ASP A 124 31.28 -2.05 -19.41
CA ASP A 124 32.16 -1.09 -20.09
C ASP A 124 32.28 0.20 -19.27
N THR A 125 33.49 0.53 -18.83
CA THR A 125 33.78 1.72 -18.02
C THR A 125 33.73 3.02 -18.82
N SER A 126 33.61 2.97 -20.14
CA SER A 126 33.36 4.15 -20.98
C SER A 126 31.88 4.45 -21.16
N ASP A 127 31.00 3.46 -20.93
CA ASP A 127 29.56 3.61 -21.07
C ASP A 127 28.99 4.49 -19.94
N PRO A 128 28.13 5.47 -20.24
CA PRO A 128 27.47 6.29 -19.23
C PRO A 128 26.65 5.46 -18.23
N ASN A 129 26.18 4.27 -18.59
CA ASN A 129 25.38 3.35 -17.77
C ASN A 129 26.22 2.26 -17.07
N TYR A 130 27.55 2.33 -17.10
CA TYR A 130 28.46 1.42 -16.40
C TYR A 130 27.98 1.02 -14.99
N GLY A 131 27.90 -0.27 -14.67
CA GLY A 131 27.47 -0.75 -13.34
C GLY A 131 25.96 -0.75 -13.11
N LEU A 132 25.15 -0.43 -14.13
CA LEU A 132 23.69 -0.56 -14.09
C LEU A 132 23.21 -1.79 -14.87
N GLN A 133 22.07 -2.34 -14.47
CA GLN A 133 21.28 -3.29 -15.24
C GLN A 133 20.44 -2.53 -16.25
N VAL A 134 20.63 -2.83 -17.55
CA VAL A 134 19.91 -2.16 -18.64
C VAL A 134 19.32 -3.19 -19.59
N ALA A 135 18.09 -2.97 -20.02
CA ALA A 135 17.47 -3.71 -21.12
C ALA A 135 17.63 -2.86 -22.39
N THR A 136 17.89 -3.50 -23.53
CA THR A 136 18.14 -2.78 -24.79
C THR A 136 17.30 -3.36 -25.91
N GLY A 137 16.88 -2.52 -26.85
CA GLY A 137 16.05 -2.92 -27.98
C GLY A 137 16.32 -2.05 -29.20
N ASN A 138 15.94 -2.57 -30.36
CA ASN A 138 15.99 -1.85 -31.62
C ASN A 138 14.59 -1.75 -32.22
N VAL A 139 14.20 -0.54 -32.59
CA VAL A 139 12.99 -0.26 -33.35
C VAL A 139 13.39 0.01 -34.78
N ASP A 140 12.85 -0.79 -35.68
CA ASP A 140 12.99 -0.58 -37.12
C ASP A 140 11.79 0.17 -37.65
N ILE A 141 12.04 1.28 -38.31
CA ILE A 141 11.06 2.07 -39.04
C ILE A 141 11.44 1.96 -40.51
N ILE A 142 10.57 1.36 -41.31
CA ILE A 142 10.77 1.23 -42.75
C ILE A 142 9.75 2.08 -43.49
N ALA A 143 10.20 2.72 -44.56
CA ALA A 143 9.35 3.52 -45.41
C ALA A 143 9.61 3.22 -46.89
N LYS A 144 8.57 3.41 -47.70
CA LYS A 144 8.61 3.29 -49.16
C LYS A 144 8.02 4.56 -49.74
N SER A 145 8.63 5.08 -50.81
CA SER A 145 8.02 6.16 -51.60
C SER A 145 8.26 5.95 -53.09
N THR A 146 7.20 6.14 -53.88
CA THR A 146 7.22 6.05 -55.34
C THR A 146 6.96 7.41 -55.95
N MET A 147 7.92 7.93 -56.72
CA MET A 147 7.79 9.18 -57.45
C MET A 147 7.58 8.90 -58.94
N SER A 148 6.69 9.65 -59.58
CA SER A 148 6.39 9.50 -61.01
C SER A 148 6.74 10.77 -61.80
N HIS A 149 7.15 10.58 -63.05
CA HIS A 149 7.36 11.67 -64.00
C HIS A 149 6.92 11.23 -65.40
N THR A 150 6.11 12.04 -66.07
CA THR A 150 5.45 11.70 -67.33
C THR A 150 6.41 11.25 -68.44
N ALA A 151 7.65 11.74 -68.45
CA ALA A 151 8.64 11.41 -69.48
C ALA A 151 9.61 10.24 -69.16
N VAL A 152 9.74 9.83 -67.88
CA VAL A 152 10.73 8.81 -67.47
C VAL A 152 10.13 7.65 -66.65
N GLY A 153 8.83 7.68 -66.34
CA GLY A 153 8.14 6.63 -65.59
C GLY A 153 8.17 6.85 -64.08
N ALA A 154 8.02 5.76 -63.33
CA ALA A 154 8.02 5.76 -61.87
C ALA A 154 9.31 5.15 -61.29
N VAL A 155 9.76 5.68 -60.16
CA VAL A 155 10.89 5.19 -59.39
C VAL A 155 10.47 5.04 -57.93
N THR A 156 10.71 3.87 -57.35
CA THR A 156 10.47 3.59 -55.93
C THR A 156 11.78 3.53 -55.17
N ALA A 157 11.83 4.17 -54.00
CA ALA A 157 12.92 4.07 -53.05
C ALA A 157 12.41 3.50 -51.73
N TYR A 158 13.31 2.84 -51.00
CA TYR A 158 13.04 2.21 -49.72
C TYR A 158 14.06 2.68 -48.69
N ALA A 159 13.59 2.98 -47.49
CA ALA A 159 14.38 3.56 -46.42
C ALA A 159 14.17 2.78 -45.12
N ARG A 160 15.21 2.71 -44.31
CA ARG A 160 15.17 2.27 -42.90
C ARG A 160 15.73 3.37 -42.01
N GLN A 161 15.00 3.70 -40.97
CA GLN A 161 15.46 4.42 -39.81
C GLN A 161 15.44 3.49 -38.60
N GLN A 162 16.57 3.34 -37.92
CA GLN A 162 16.64 2.53 -36.70
C GLN A 162 16.73 3.43 -35.46
N LEU A 163 15.98 3.08 -34.41
CA LEU A 163 16.09 3.66 -33.07
C LEU A 163 16.61 2.59 -32.12
N SER A 164 17.58 2.94 -31.28
CA SER A 164 17.97 2.14 -30.12
C SER A 164 17.22 2.62 -28.90
N VAL A 165 16.72 1.69 -28.11
CA VAL A 165 15.95 1.95 -26.88
C VAL A 165 16.66 1.27 -25.73
N THR A 166 16.83 2.00 -24.64
CA THR A 166 17.42 1.49 -23.40
C THR A 166 16.45 1.73 -22.25
N GLU A 167 16.08 0.68 -21.55
CA GLU A 167 15.26 0.71 -20.33
C GLU A 167 16.15 0.49 -19.10
N ILE A 168 16.01 1.35 -18.10
CA ILE A 168 16.77 1.29 -16.85
C ILE A 168 15.77 1.31 -15.68
N PRO A 169 15.61 0.19 -14.93
CA PRO A 169 14.77 0.14 -13.75
C PRO A 169 15.22 1.16 -12.69
N LEU A 170 14.29 1.93 -12.13
CA LEU A 170 14.63 3.02 -11.23
C LEU A 170 15.00 2.53 -9.83
N PHE A 171 14.47 1.41 -9.35
CA PHE A 171 14.73 0.91 -8.01
C PHE A 171 16.07 0.15 -7.88
N GLN A 172 16.82 -0.02 -8.97
CA GLN A 172 18.20 -0.53 -8.87
C GLN A 172 19.17 0.45 -8.17
N PHE A 173 18.81 1.73 -8.06
CA PHE A 173 19.61 2.73 -7.36
C PHE A 173 19.34 2.67 -5.86
N ALA A 174 20.39 2.67 -5.04
CA ALA A 174 20.25 2.88 -3.60
C ALA A 174 19.69 4.28 -3.30
N ILE A 175 20.20 5.30 -4.02
CA ILE A 175 19.72 6.68 -3.93
C ILE A 175 19.62 7.27 -5.34
N PHE A 176 18.45 7.76 -5.72
CA PHE A 176 18.23 8.50 -6.97
C PHE A 176 17.56 9.84 -6.67
N TYR A 177 18.10 10.94 -7.19
CA TYR A 177 17.50 12.26 -7.08
C TYR A 177 17.29 12.87 -8.47
N ASN A 178 16.04 13.24 -8.79
CA ASN A 178 15.72 13.95 -10.02
C ASN A 178 16.23 15.41 -10.00
N LYS A 179 16.53 15.94 -8.81
CA LYS A 179 17.12 17.27 -8.62
C LYS A 179 18.49 17.15 -7.93
N ASP A 180 18.97 18.23 -7.33
CA ASP A 180 20.22 18.22 -6.59
C ASP A 180 20.17 17.21 -5.43
N LEU A 181 21.16 16.33 -5.38
CA LEU A 181 21.36 15.39 -4.29
C LEU A 181 22.19 16.06 -3.19
N GLU A 182 21.64 16.16 -2.00
CA GLU A 182 22.31 16.71 -0.83
C GLU A 182 22.50 15.62 0.23
N VAL A 183 23.73 15.41 0.69
CA VAL A 183 24.06 14.43 1.73
C VAL A 183 24.80 15.13 2.86
N SER A 184 24.10 15.36 3.96
CA SER A 184 24.66 15.90 5.20
C SER A 184 24.39 14.92 6.35
N PRO A 185 25.41 14.21 6.85
CA PRO A 185 25.23 13.17 7.86
C PRO A 185 24.97 13.76 9.25
N GLY A 186 23.78 13.49 9.80
CA GLY A 186 23.50 13.69 11.22
C GLY A 186 24.21 12.65 12.12
N ALA A 187 24.46 11.45 11.58
CA ALA A 187 25.26 10.36 12.16
C ALA A 187 26.15 9.75 11.06
N ASN A 188 27.11 8.88 11.40
CA ASN A 188 27.89 8.17 10.39
C ASN A 188 26.97 7.42 9.41
N MET A 189 27.28 7.50 8.12
CA MET A 189 26.44 6.94 7.05
C MET A 189 27.31 6.18 6.05
N THR A 190 26.91 4.96 5.76
CA THR A 190 27.42 4.21 4.62
C THR A 190 26.26 3.86 3.72
N ILE A 191 26.43 4.16 2.44
CA ILE A 191 25.43 3.95 1.42
C ILE A 191 25.94 2.82 0.54
N SER A 192 25.21 1.71 0.54
CA SER A 192 25.52 0.54 -0.26
C SER A 192 24.61 0.44 -1.49
N GLY A 193 25.20 0.45 -2.68
CA GLY A 193 24.52 0.38 -3.97
C GLY A 193 24.63 1.67 -4.80
N PRO A 194 24.20 1.65 -6.08
CA PRO A 194 24.39 2.76 -7.02
C PRO A 194 23.67 4.05 -6.60
N VAL A 195 24.29 5.21 -6.84
CA VAL A 195 23.75 6.53 -6.54
C VAL A 195 23.74 7.41 -7.79
N HIS A 196 22.63 8.12 -8.03
CA HIS A 196 22.51 9.06 -9.14
C HIS A 196 21.80 10.36 -8.76
N SER A 197 22.24 11.48 -9.35
CA SER A 197 21.55 12.76 -9.32
C SER A 197 21.46 13.35 -10.73
N ASN A 198 20.26 13.71 -11.14
CA ASN A 198 20.02 14.50 -12.36
C ASN A 198 20.44 15.97 -12.17
N GLY A 199 20.56 16.44 -10.92
CA GLY A 199 21.14 17.74 -10.56
C GLY A 199 22.62 17.65 -10.17
N ASN A 200 23.03 18.55 -9.28
CA ASN A 200 24.34 18.57 -8.64
C ASN A 200 24.37 17.61 -7.44
N PHE A 201 25.54 17.07 -7.16
CA PHE A 201 25.78 16.29 -5.96
C PHE A 201 26.55 17.12 -4.93
N ILE A 202 25.96 17.30 -3.76
CA ILE A 202 26.49 18.09 -2.66
C ILE A 202 26.65 17.18 -1.45
N SER A 203 27.87 17.02 -0.95
CA SER A 203 28.13 16.11 0.17
C SER A 203 29.25 16.57 1.06
N ARG A 204 28.90 16.88 2.31
CA ARG A 204 29.80 17.18 3.43
C ARG A 204 29.00 17.21 4.73
N SER A 205 29.68 16.96 5.85
CA SER A 205 29.13 17.22 7.18
C SER A 205 28.83 18.71 7.36
N GLN A 206 27.86 19.03 8.21
CA GLN A 206 27.57 20.43 8.56
C GLN A 206 28.70 21.01 9.43
N SER A 207 28.88 22.33 9.41
CA SER A 207 29.83 23.03 10.30
C SER A 207 29.66 22.57 11.76
N GLY A 208 30.78 22.25 12.42
CA GLY A 208 30.78 21.72 13.79
C GLY A 208 30.66 20.19 13.91
N PHE A 209 30.43 19.46 12.82
CA PHE A 209 30.34 18.00 12.81
C PHE A 209 31.53 17.34 12.08
N ALA A 210 31.86 16.10 12.48
CA ALA A 210 32.96 15.30 11.92
C ALA A 210 32.52 13.89 11.47
N ASN A 211 31.21 13.69 11.24
CA ASN A 211 30.64 12.40 10.85
C ASN A 211 31.13 11.94 9.48
N THR A 212 31.31 10.62 9.32
CA THR A 212 31.81 9.99 8.09
C THR A 212 30.69 9.63 7.14
N ILE A 213 30.91 9.84 5.84
CA ILE A 213 30.07 9.37 4.73
C ILE A 213 30.89 8.39 3.90
N ARG A 214 30.35 7.21 3.59
CA ARG A 214 31.00 6.22 2.73
C ARG A 214 30.06 5.72 1.64
N PHE A 215 30.48 5.82 0.39
CA PHE A 215 29.83 5.19 -0.75
C PHE A 215 30.60 3.93 -1.15
N THR A 216 29.94 2.78 -1.15
CA THR A 216 30.58 1.49 -1.46
C THR A 216 30.47 1.11 -2.94
N ASP A 217 29.73 1.86 -3.73
CA ASP A 217 29.39 1.56 -5.12
C ASP A 217 29.44 2.82 -6.00
N ARG A 218 29.04 2.70 -7.27
CA ARG A 218 29.00 3.79 -8.25
C ARG A 218 28.16 4.97 -7.75
N VAL A 219 28.71 6.18 -7.89
CA VAL A 219 28.06 7.48 -7.66
C VAL A 219 28.18 8.34 -8.91
N THR A 220 27.05 8.84 -9.41
CA THR A 220 27.00 9.68 -10.61
C THR A 220 26.13 10.93 -10.45
N ALA A 221 26.53 12.02 -11.09
CA ALA A 221 25.74 13.25 -11.16
C ALA A 221 25.78 13.85 -12.57
N LYS A 222 24.64 14.24 -13.14
CA LYS A 222 24.62 14.99 -14.40
C LYS A 222 25.15 16.42 -14.21
N GLY A 223 24.98 17.00 -13.02
CA GLY A 223 25.58 18.27 -12.62
C GLY A 223 27.02 18.13 -12.12
N GLY A 224 27.43 19.08 -11.29
CA GLY A 224 28.74 19.08 -10.64
C GLY A 224 28.76 18.36 -9.29
N PHE A 225 29.95 18.11 -8.77
CA PHE A 225 30.14 17.71 -7.36
C PHE A 225 30.71 18.88 -6.57
N PHE A 226 30.06 19.21 -5.46
CA PHE A 226 30.45 20.28 -4.56
C PHE A 226 30.52 19.77 -3.13
N ALA A 227 31.60 20.07 -2.43
CA ALA A 227 31.69 19.68 -1.02
C ALA A 227 30.75 20.53 -0.16
N ASN A 228 30.60 21.83 -0.44
CA ASN A 228 29.87 22.75 0.42
C ASN A 228 28.50 23.15 -0.15
N THR A 229 27.48 23.18 0.71
CA THR A 229 26.14 23.72 0.43
C THR A 229 26.16 25.22 0.12
N GLY A 230 27.20 25.94 0.55
CA GLY A 230 27.43 27.34 0.21
C GLY A 230 27.46 27.64 -1.30
N TYR A 231 27.65 26.63 -2.16
CA TYR A 231 27.46 26.76 -3.62
C TYR A 231 26.05 27.28 -3.99
N LYS A 232 25.04 27.02 -3.17
CA LYS A 232 23.66 27.50 -3.37
C LYS A 232 23.41 28.91 -2.81
N GLY A 233 24.45 29.58 -2.29
CA GLY A 233 24.34 30.88 -1.61
C GLY A 233 24.31 30.75 -0.10
N THR A 234 24.02 31.86 0.60
CA THR A 234 23.79 31.85 2.05
C THR A 234 22.53 31.04 2.33
N ILE A 235 22.67 29.97 3.12
CA ILE A 235 21.56 29.15 3.61
C ILE A 235 21.47 29.35 5.12
N TYR A 236 20.27 29.29 5.69
CA TYR A 236 20.09 29.31 7.14
C TYR A 236 19.90 27.90 7.67
N ASN A 237 20.65 27.56 8.71
CA ASN A 237 20.47 26.32 9.45
C ASN A 237 19.29 26.41 10.43
N GLU A 238 18.98 25.30 11.09
CA GLU A 238 17.87 25.16 12.04
C GLU A 238 17.93 26.05 13.30
N TYR A 239 19.07 26.71 13.54
CA TYR A 239 19.31 27.63 14.66
C TYR A 239 19.27 29.11 14.24
N ASP A 240 18.73 29.43 13.05
CA ASP A 240 18.80 30.77 12.42
C ASP A 240 20.25 31.26 12.18
N GLY A 241 21.23 30.35 12.26
CA GLY A 241 22.63 30.63 11.92
C GLY A 241 22.82 30.57 10.40
N ALA A 242 23.35 31.63 9.81
CA ALA A 242 23.77 31.61 8.42
C ALA A 242 24.90 30.57 8.25
N ASP A 243 24.65 29.52 7.47
CA ASP A 243 25.68 28.58 7.05
C ASP A 243 26.41 29.17 5.84
N THR A 244 27.37 30.03 6.14
CA THR A 244 28.30 30.62 5.17
C THR A 244 29.72 30.06 5.33
N GLY A 245 29.90 29.10 6.25
CA GLY A 245 31.19 28.51 6.59
C GLY A 245 31.60 27.42 5.60
N PRO A 246 32.84 26.91 5.68
CA PRO A 246 33.29 25.85 4.79
C PRO A 246 32.47 24.55 4.94
N GLY A 247 31.75 24.34 6.04
CA GLY A 247 31.12 23.05 6.40
C GLY A 247 32.01 22.21 7.32
N GLY A 248 31.54 21.04 7.74
CA GLY A 248 32.18 20.15 8.72
C GLY A 248 33.48 19.50 8.24
N SER A 249 34.16 18.77 9.13
CA SER A 249 35.48 18.16 8.89
C SER A 249 35.45 16.64 8.71
N GLY A 250 34.25 16.05 8.64
CA GLY A 250 34.07 14.60 8.50
C GLY A 250 34.57 14.05 7.17
N ALA A 251 35.04 12.80 7.18
CA ALA A 251 35.59 12.14 6.00
C ALA A 251 34.49 11.73 5.00
N LEU A 252 34.80 11.82 3.70
CA LEU A 252 33.91 11.42 2.61
C LEU A 252 34.64 10.44 1.70
N TYR A 253 34.26 9.16 1.77
CA TYR A 253 34.89 8.06 1.06
C TYR A 253 34.09 7.62 -0.16
N PHE A 254 34.78 7.40 -1.26
CA PHE A 254 34.27 6.66 -2.42
C PHE A 254 35.13 5.43 -2.67
N GLN A 255 34.47 4.33 -3.02
CA GLN A 255 35.10 3.06 -3.28
C GLN A 255 35.34 2.85 -4.78
N ASN A 256 36.56 2.46 -5.17
CA ASN A 256 36.86 2.07 -6.54
C ASN A 256 36.31 0.64 -6.85
N PRO A 257 36.29 0.20 -8.13
CA PRO A 257 35.82 -1.15 -8.48
C PRO A 257 36.57 -2.30 -7.81
N SER A 258 37.81 -2.09 -7.35
CA SER A 258 38.60 -3.09 -6.62
C SER A 258 38.32 -3.13 -5.11
N GLY A 259 37.41 -2.30 -4.60
CA GLY A 259 37.01 -2.30 -3.20
C GLY A 259 37.77 -1.32 -2.29
N THR A 260 38.71 -0.55 -2.82
CA THR A 260 39.51 0.42 -2.05
C THR A 260 38.74 1.73 -1.87
N ALA A 261 38.48 2.10 -0.61
CA ALA A 261 37.84 3.37 -0.26
C ALA A 261 38.86 4.49 -0.07
N THR A 262 38.70 5.60 -0.78
CA THR A 262 39.63 6.76 -0.73
C THR A 262 38.87 8.02 -0.32
N ASN A 263 39.40 8.75 0.68
CA ASN A 263 38.83 10.02 1.13
C ASN A 263 39.04 11.11 0.06
N ILE A 264 37.97 11.80 -0.32
CA ILE A 264 38.03 12.90 -1.29
C ILE A 264 38.67 14.17 -0.70
N TYR A 265 38.62 14.32 0.63
CA TYR A 265 39.30 15.38 1.36
C TYR A 265 40.68 14.93 1.82
N SER A 266 41.73 15.61 1.38
CA SER A 266 43.12 15.25 1.69
C SER A 266 44.05 16.45 1.49
N GLY A 267 45.06 16.60 2.35
CA GLY A 267 46.01 17.72 2.27
C GLY A 267 45.37 19.09 2.43
N SER A 268 44.30 19.18 3.22
CA SER A 268 43.47 20.39 3.39
C SER A 268 42.81 20.90 2.10
N ILE A 269 42.67 20.04 1.09
CA ILE A 269 42.03 20.35 -0.19
C ILE A 269 40.78 19.48 -0.34
N TRP A 270 39.68 20.12 -0.69
CA TRP A 270 38.50 19.44 -1.22
C TRP A 270 38.70 19.23 -2.71
N ARG A 271 38.80 17.97 -3.13
CA ARG A 271 38.92 17.59 -4.53
C ARG A 271 37.54 17.51 -5.18
N ASP A 272 36.77 18.58 -5.04
CA ASP A 272 35.49 18.78 -5.71
C ASP A 272 35.68 19.53 -7.04
N HIS A 273 34.61 20.04 -7.65
CA HIS A 273 34.73 20.82 -8.90
C HIS A 273 35.54 22.11 -8.75
N PHE A 274 35.69 22.67 -7.54
CA PHE A 274 36.59 23.80 -7.29
C PHE A 274 38.03 23.35 -7.05
N TYR A 275 38.26 22.09 -6.67
CA TYR A 275 39.59 21.51 -6.42
C TYR A 275 40.49 22.46 -5.61
N SER A 276 40.06 22.87 -4.43
CA SER A 276 40.72 23.94 -3.67
C SER A 276 40.69 23.72 -2.16
N SER A 277 41.53 24.46 -1.44
CA SER A 277 41.52 24.51 0.03
C SER A 277 40.35 25.31 0.59
N ASN A 278 39.64 26.07 -0.24
CA ASN A 278 38.49 26.89 0.14
C ASN A 278 37.31 26.63 -0.81
N SER A 279 36.70 25.45 -0.71
CA SER A 279 35.54 25.00 -1.51
C SER A 279 34.22 25.76 -1.22
N GLY A 280 34.27 26.91 -0.53
CA GLY A 280 33.10 27.65 -0.04
C GLY A 280 32.71 28.91 -0.82
N SER A 281 33.21 29.11 -2.05
CA SER A 281 32.84 30.32 -2.82
C SER A 281 31.42 30.21 -3.37
N SER A 282 30.50 30.97 -2.78
CA SER A 282 29.05 30.97 -3.03
C SER A 282 28.62 31.62 -4.36
N SER A 283 29.54 31.89 -5.29
CA SER A 283 29.18 32.54 -6.57
C SER A 283 30.18 32.37 -7.74
N SER A 284 31.29 31.64 -7.58
CA SER A 284 32.26 31.50 -8.67
C SER A 284 31.99 30.25 -9.51
N THR A 285 31.99 30.36 -10.84
CA THR A 285 32.00 29.19 -11.73
C THR A 285 33.37 28.49 -11.67
N PRO A 286 33.44 27.16 -11.54
CA PRO A 286 34.71 26.43 -11.65
C PRO A 286 35.46 26.73 -12.94
N THR A 287 36.77 26.93 -12.86
CA THR A 287 37.63 27.10 -14.03
C THR A 287 37.84 25.78 -14.76
N ALA A 288 38.16 25.84 -16.07
CA ALA A 288 38.44 24.65 -16.87
C ALA A 288 39.58 23.79 -16.29
N THR A 289 40.60 24.42 -15.69
CA THR A 289 41.72 23.73 -15.02
C THR A 289 41.25 22.95 -13.79
N GLN A 290 40.39 23.54 -12.95
CA GLN A 290 39.86 22.86 -11.77
C GLN A 290 39.00 21.65 -12.16
N LEU A 291 38.17 21.80 -13.19
CA LEU A 291 37.36 20.71 -13.74
C LEU A 291 38.23 19.57 -14.34
N ALA A 292 39.30 19.92 -15.04
CA ALA A 292 40.25 18.93 -15.57
C ALA A 292 41.00 18.18 -14.45
N ASN A 293 41.42 18.88 -13.40
CA ASN A 293 42.06 18.28 -12.22
C ASN A 293 41.11 17.32 -11.51
N PHE A 294 39.86 17.71 -11.31
CA PHE A 294 38.82 16.85 -10.76
C PHE A 294 38.62 15.59 -11.61
N LYS A 295 38.45 15.75 -12.92
CA LYS A 295 38.26 14.61 -13.86
C LYS A 295 39.42 13.62 -13.79
N SER A 296 40.65 14.12 -13.84
CA SER A 296 41.86 13.28 -13.78
C SER A 296 41.98 12.54 -12.44
N PHE A 297 41.73 13.25 -11.33
CA PHE A 297 41.77 12.64 -10.00
C PHE A 297 40.69 11.57 -9.82
N ALA A 298 39.44 11.88 -10.16
CA ALA A 298 38.32 10.96 -9.99
C ALA A 298 38.48 9.70 -10.87
N THR A 299 38.92 9.87 -12.12
CA THR A 299 39.17 8.75 -13.03
C THR A 299 40.27 7.82 -12.50
N SER A 300 41.39 8.39 -12.02
CA SER A 300 42.53 7.60 -11.51
C SER A 300 42.26 6.95 -10.15
N SER A 301 41.59 7.64 -9.22
CA SER A 301 41.42 7.19 -7.85
C SER A 301 40.19 6.30 -7.65
N TYR A 302 39.12 6.55 -8.42
CA TYR A 302 37.84 5.86 -8.27
C TYR A 302 37.49 4.94 -9.44
N GLY A 303 38.33 4.86 -10.49
CA GLY A 303 38.22 3.85 -11.55
C GLY A 303 36.89 3.86 -12.31
N GLY A 304 36.22 5.02 -12.39
CA GLY A 304 34.92 5.16 -13.03
C GLY A 304 33.70 5.00 -12.09
N ASN A 305 33.89 4.65 -10.81
CA ASN A 305 32.79 4.62 -9.84
C ASN A 305 32.31 6.01 -9.44
N PHE A 306 33.12 7.06 -9.55
CA PHE A 306 32.66 8.43 -9.30
C PHE A 306 32.75 9.28 -10.56
N ARG A 307 31.58 9.68 -11.10
CA ARG A 307 31.49 10.47 -12.34
C ARG A 307 30.53 11.65 -12.19
N THR A 308 30.82 12.72 -12.90
CA THR A 308 30.00 13.95 -12.95
C THR A 308 29.87 14.43 -14.40
N SER A 309 29.28 15.61 -14.63
CA SER A 309 29.18 16.26 -15.95
C SER A 309 30.48 16.22 -16.78
N VAL A 310 31.66 16.40 -16.17
CA VAL A 310 32.96 16.39 -16.88
C VAL A 310 33.36 15.04 -17.47
N HIS A 311 32.67 13.97 -17.04
CA HIS A 311 32.82 12.60 -17.54
C HIS A 311 31.75 12.23 -18.58
N GLY A 312 30.86 13.16 -18.95
CA GLY A 312 29.78 12.92 -19.93
C GLY A 312 28.56 12.21 -19.35
N VAL A 313 28.33 12.28 -18.03
CA VAL A 313 27.12 11.75 -17.41
C VAL A 313 25.91 12.54 -17.91
N THR A 314 24.93 11.84 -18.46
CA THR A 314 23.66 12.40 -18.92
C THR A 314 22.59 12.30 -17.85
N GLU A 315 21.53 13.09 -18.04
CA GLU A 315 20.34 13.02 -17.20
C GLU A 315 19.57 11.73 -17.47
N LEU A 316 19.04 11.12 -16.41
CA LEU A 316 18.18 9.95 -16.48
C LEU A 316 16.72 10.40 -16.32
N VAL A 317 15.99 10.43 -17.44
CA VAL A 317 14.64 11.00 -17.51
C VAL A 317 13.59 9.90 -17.51
N LEU A 318 12.49 10.13 -16.79
CA LEU A 318 11.30 9.27 -16.88
C LEU A 318 10.48 9.64 -18.12
N PRO A 319 9.96 8.66 -18.86
CA PRO A 319 9.07 8.88 -19.98
C PRO A 319 7.91 9.84 -19.68
N GLY A 320 7.67 10.81 -20.56
CA GLY A 320 6.53 11.73 -20.45
C GLY A 320 6.56 12.70 -19.26
N ILE A 321 7.64 12.72 -18.47
CA ILE A 321 7.86 13.71 -17.42
C ILE A 321 8.79 14.80 -17.96
N ASP A 322 8.32 16.05 -17.94
CA ASP A 322 9.18 17.19 -18.24
C ASP A 322 10.05 17.52 -17.02
N ASN A 323 11.29 17.05 -17.06
CA ASN A 323 12.31 17.36 -16.05
C ASN A 323 12.95 18.76 -16.25
N THR A 324 12.70 19.43 -17.38
CA THR A 324 13.21 20.77 -17.69
C THR A 324 12.29 21.88 -17.24
N ALA A 325 11.03 21.56 -16.95
CA ALA A 325 10.09 22.48 -16.35
C ALA A 325 10.65 23.01 -15.01
N THR A 326 10.53 24.32 -14.79
CA THR A 326 10.65 24.94 -13.47
C THR A 326 9.60 24.39 -12.48
N ASP A 327 8.59 23.72 -13.03
CA ASP A 327 7.46 23.15 -12.33
C ASP A 327 7.75 21.71 -11.94
N ASN A 328 7.13 21.29 -10.85
CA ASN A 328 7.32 20.06 -10.11
C ASN A 328 6.93 18.77 -10.87
N GLY A 329 7.30 18.63 -12.15
CA GLY A 329 6.72 17.66 -13.08
C GLY A 329 6.90 16.19 -12.71
N GLY A 330 7.93 15.87 -11.90
CA GLY A 330 8.09 14.54 -11.32
C GLY A 330 6.91 14.12 -10.43
N ARG A 331 6.18 15.09 -9.83
CA ARG A 331 5.05 14.83 -8.94
C ARG A 331 3.85 14.23 -9.66
N TYR A 332 3.69 14.51 -10.94
CA TYR A 332 2.58 14.00 -11.75
C TYR A 332 2.47 12.47 -11.68
N ILE A 333 3.57 11.74 -11.42
CA ILE A 333 3.56 10.28 -11.31
C ILE A 333 2.68 9.75 -10.16
N VAL A 334 2.59 10.48 -9.03
CA VAL A 334 1.81 10.09 -7.83
C VAL A 334 0.42 10.72 -7.80
N GLU A 335 0.11 11.61 -8.73
CA GLU A 335 -1.19 12.26 -8.82
C GLU A 335 -2.23 11.37 -9.54
N PRO A 336 -3.53 11.65 -9.35
CA PRO A 336 -4.57 11.06 -10.20
C PRO A 336 -4.43 11.57 -11.65
N ALA A 337 -5.05 10.84 -12.58
CA ALA A 337 -5.16 11.31 -13.96
C ALA A 337 -6.09 12.53 -14.04
N ALA A 338 -5.68 13.55 -14.78
CA ALA A 338 -6.46 14.76 -15.06
C ALA A 338 -6.77 14.88 -16.56
N THR A 339 -7.85 15.56 -16.91
CA THR A 339 -8.26 15.78 -18.31
C THR A 339 -7.29 16.68 -19.09
N SER A 340 -6.47 17.47 -18.40
CA SER A 340 -5.41 18.30 -18.97
C SER A 340 -4.09 17.56 -19.20
N ASP A 341 -3.94 16.33 -18.69
CA ASP A 341 -2.70 15.59 -18.81
C ASP A 341 -2.45 15.17 -20.27
N THR A 342 -1.19 15.23 -20.71
CA THR A 342 -0.80 14.73 -22.03
C THR A 342 -0.86 13.19 -22.08
N ALA A 343 -1.08 12.62 -23.26
CA ALA A 343 -1.16 11.17 -23.43
C ALA A 343 0.09 10.40 -22.94
N GLY A 344 1.27 11.04 -22.86
CA GLY A 344 2.49 10.46 -22.29
C GLY A 344 2.54 10.51 -20.76
N MET A 345 2.08 11.61 -20.16
CA MET A 345 2.00 11.76 -18.70
C MET A 345 1.01 10.79 -18.09
N VAL A 346 -0.20 10.73 -18.66
CA VAL A 346 -1.32 9.89 -18.21
C VAL A 346 -0.88 8.43 -18.01
N GLN A 347 -0.11 7.88 -18.94
CA GLN A 347 0.30 6.46 -18.93
C GLN A 347 1.34 6.13 -17.86
N ASN A 348 2.11 7.13 -17.40
CA ASN A 348 3.11 6.93 -16.35
C ASN A 348 2.55 7.15 -14.94
N LYS A 349 1.33 7.66 -14.79
CA LYS A 349 0.73 7.83 -13.46
C LYS A 349 0.47 6.47 -12.81
N PHE A 350 0.85 6.33 -11.54
CA PHE A 350 0.56 5.11 -10.77
C PHE A 350 -0.94 4.87 -10.62
N SER A 351 -1.72 5.96 -10.56
CA SER A 351 -3.19 5.95 -10.48
C SER A 351 -3.86 5.16 -11.61
N ARG A 352 -3.24 5.08 -12.79
CA ARG A 352 -3.79 4.33 -13.93
C ARG A 352 -3.41 2.86 -13.94
N ARG A 353 -2.30 2.52 -13.30
CA ARG A 353 -1.67 1.21 -13.42
C ARG A 353 -1.92 0.31 -12.21
N ALA A 354 -2.33 0.88 -11.08
CA ALA A 354 -2.68 0.12 -9.90
C ALA A 354 -3.94 -0.75 -10.14
N GLY A 355 -3.88 -2.00 -9.71
CA GLY A 355 -4.96 -2.97 -9.84
C GLY A 355 -6.07 -2.78 -8.82
N LEU A 356 -5.74 -2.38 -7.60
CA LEU A 356 -6.71 -1.95 -6.59
C LEU A 356 -6.68 -0.42 -6.47
N TYR A 357 -7.78 0.23 -6.83
CA TYR A 357 -7.95 1.67 -6.74
C TYR A 357 -8.91 2.02 -5.60
N ILE A 358 -8.47 2.84 -4.65
CA ILE A 358 -9.28 3.24 -3.50
C ILE A 358 -9.40 4.76 -3.51
N VAL A 359 -10.63 5.28 -3.50
CA VAL A 359 -10.90 6.70 -3.33
C VAL A 359 -11.39 6.92 -1.92
N VAL A 360 -10.73 7.80 -1.16
CA VAL A 360 -11.04 8.09 0.23
C VAL A 360 -11.41 9.56 0.39
N ASN A 361 -12.53 9.81 1.03
CA ASN A 361 -12.95 11.12 1.49
C ASN A 361 -12.91 11.18 3.02
N PRO A 362 -11.82 11.71 3.60
CA PRO A 362 -11.68 11.90 5.05
C PRO A 362 -12.46 13.11 5.59
N ASP A 363 -13.03 13.92 4.71
CA ASP A 363 -13.65 15.21 5.04
C ASP A 363 -15.11 15.08 5.52
N ASP A 364 -15.62 16.14 6.16
CA ASP A 364 -16.98 16.22 6.70
C ASP A 364 -18.06 16.51 5.63
N GLY A 365 -17.65 16.94 4.44
CA GLY A 365 -18.51 17.16 3.27
C GLY A 365 -18.34 16.10 2.18
N ALA A 366 -19.29 16.04 1.24
CA ALA A 366 -19.12 15.23 0.03
C ALA A 366 -18.02 15.81 -0.86
N ARG A 367 -17.23 14.93 -1.49
CA ARG A 367 -16.08 15.30 -2.35
C ARG A 367 -16.08 14.48 -3.63
N THR A 368 -15.39 14.97 -4.65
CA THR A 368 -15.25 14.31 -5.95
C THR A 368 -13.82 13.84 -6.13
N GLY A 369 -13.62 12.54 -6.28
CA GLY A 369 -12.36 11.93 -6.71
C GLY A 369 -12.36 11.61 -8.20
N THR A 370 -11.29 10.96 -8.66
CA THR A 370 -11.06 10.68 -10.09
C THR A 370 -10.62 9.24 -10.24
N LEU A 371 -11.26 8.50 -11.14
CA LEU A 371 -10.97 7.09 -11.39
C LEU A 371 -9.79 6.91 -12.38
N PRO A 372 -9.24 5.68 -12.50
CA PRO A 372 -8.11 5.40 -13.40
C PRO A 372 -8.33 5.80 -14.87
N ASP A 373 -9.58 5.78 -15.33
CA ASP A 373 -9.96 6.18 -16.68
C ASP A 373 -10.11 7.72 -16.85
N ALA A 374 -9.82 8.49 -15.80
CA ALA A 374 -10.01 9.93 -15.66
C ALA A 374 -11.48 10.39 -15.52
N THR A 375 -12.43 9.47 -15.32
CA THR A 375 -13.81 9.82 -14.97
C THR A 375 -13.91 10.22 -13.50
N THR A 376 -14.90 11.04 -13.14
CA THR A 376 -15.06 11.52 -11.75
C THR A 376 -15.99 10.63 -10.95
N VAL A 377 -15.72 10.46 -9.65
CA VAL A 377 -16.58 9.74 -8.71
C VAL A 377 -16.91 10.59 -7.48
N THR A 378 -18.18 10.61 -7.07
CA THR A 378 -18.59 11.32 -5.85
C THR A 378 -18.50 10.41 -4.63
N MET A 379 -17.93 10.96 -3.56
CA MET A 379 -17.70 10.34 -2.28
C MET A 379 -18.52 11.06 -1.21
N ARG A 380 -19.23 10.30 -0.37
CA ARG A 380 -19.90 10.86 0.81
C ARG A 380 -18.85 11.32 1.82
N ALA A 381 -19.26 12.20 2.73
CA ALA A 381 -18.44 12.56 3.88
C ALA A 381 -17.94 11.31 4.61
N ARG A 382 -16.67 11.32 5.02
CA ARG A 382 -16.07 10.26 5.85
C ARG A 382 -16.34 8.85 5.32
N SER A 383 -16.09 8.65 4.02
CA SER A 383 -16.33 7.39 3.31
C SER A 383 -15.21 7.08 2.31
N TYR A 384 -15.09 5.82 1.90
CA TYR A 384 -14.17 5.40 0.85
C TYR A 384 -14.85 4.45 -0.14
N ARG A 385 -14.31 4.20 -1.33
CA ARG A 385 -14.86 3.27 -2.33
C ARG A 385 -13.70 2.61 -3.07
N CYS A 386 -13.91 1.41 -3.58
CA CYS A 386 -12.84 0.54 -4.08
C CYS A 386 -13.18 -0.02 -5.46
N TRP A 387 -12.19 -0.07 -6.35
CA TRP A 387 -12.34 -0.64 -7.69
C TRP A 387 -11.17 -1.56 -8.03
N LEU A 388 -11.48 -2.62 -8.76
CA LEU A 388 -10.51 -3.37 -9.54
C LEU A 388 -10.34 -2.69 -10.89
N ASN A 389 -9.10 -2.43 -11.26
CA ASN A 389 -8.73 -1.77 -12.51
C ASN A 389 -7.91 -2.72 -13.37
N THR A 390 -8.45 -3.09 -14.52
CA THR A 390 -7.74 -3.86 -15.54
C THR A 390 -7.37 -2.94 -16.71
N VAL A 391 -6.07 -2.86 -17.01
CA VAL A 391 -5.56 -2.14 -18.19
C VAL A 391 -5.60 -3.09 -19.39
N ASN A 392 -6.37 -2.72 -20.42
CA ASN A 392 -6.49 -3.48 -21.65
C ASN A 392 -5.28 -3.24 -22.58
N THR A 393 -5.10 -4.10 -23.58
CA THR A 393 -3.96 -4.03 -24.52
C THR A 393 -3.93 -2.74 -25.34
N ASP A 394 -5.09 -2.10 -25.54
CA ASP A 394 -5.24 -0.81 -26.21
C ASP A 394 -5.04 0.40 -25.27
N GLY A 395 -4.77 0.17 -23.98
CA GLY A 395 -4.61 1.20 -22.95
C GLY A 395 -5.92 1.72 -22.35
N THR A 396 -7.07 1.15 -22.72
CA THR A 396 -8.35 1.44 -22.06
C THR A 396 -8.45 0.72 -20.72
N HIS A 397 -9.41 1.14 -19.87
CA HIS A 397 -9.58 0.57 -18.52
C HIS A 397 -10.93 -0.10 -18.40
N SER A 398 -10.93 -1.29 -17.80
CA SER A 398 -12.14 -1.92 -17.27
C SER A 398 -12.14 -1.76 -15.76
N LEU A 399 -13.15 -1.06 -15.24
CA LEU A 399 -13.30 -0.76 -13.82
C LEU A 399 -14.46 -1.56 -13.23
N THR A 400 -14.19 -2.33 -12.18
CA THR A 400 -15.20 -3.10 -11.47
C THR A 400 -15.21 -2.70 -10.00
N GLU A 401 -16.33 -2.16 -9.52
CA GLU A 401 -16.44 -1.76 -8.12
C GLU A 401 -16.55 -2.97 -7.19
N ILE A 402 -15.86 -2.90 -6.06
CA ILE A 402 -15.76 -3.99 -5.09
C ILE A 402 -15.90 -3.50 -3.64
N VAL A 403 -16.15 -4.44 -2.74
CA VAL A 403 -16.21 -4.27 -1.29
C VAL A 403 -15.06 -5.05 -0.67
N LEU A 404 -14.22 -4.36 0.09
CA LEU A 404 -13.15 -4.95 0.88
C LEU A 404 -13.66 -5.51 2.21
N PRO A 405 -12.90 -6.41 2.87
CA PRO A 405 -13.19 -6.84 4.24
C PRO A 405 -13.30 -5.68 5.25
N GLY A 406 -14.30 -5.80 6.11
CA GLY A 406 -14.73 -4.80 7.11
C GLY A 406 -15.16 -3.43 6.58
N GLN A 407 -15.53 -3.31 5.30
CA GLN A 407 -15.98 -2.05 4.69
C GLN A 407 -17.47 -1.77 5.02
N PRO A 408 -17.82 -0.62 5.63
CA PRO A 408 -19.21 -0.21 5.85
C PRO A 408 -19.98 -0.03 4.52
N SER A 409 -21.26 -0.39 4.50
CA SER A 409 -22.12 -0.35 3.28
C SER A 409 -22.42 1.06 2.77
N TYR A 410 -22.58 1.22 1.46
CA TYR A 410 -22.85 2.50 0.77
C TYR A 410 -24.29 2.57 0.25
N GLY A 411 -24.97 3.71 0.45
CA GLY A 411 -26.20 4.04 -0.28
C GLY A 411 -27.26 4.75 0.55
N ALA A 412 -28.22 5.41 -0.10
CA ALA A 412 -29.22 6.28 0.55
C ALA A 412 -30.25 5.54 1.42
N ASN A 413 -30.23 4.19 1.39
CA ASN A 413 -31.14 3.32 2.16
C ASN A 413 -30.41 2.27 3.03
N ASN A 414 -29.07 2.29 3.13
CA ASN A 414 -28.30 1.09 3.54
C ASN A 414 -27.30 1.30 4.69
N ALA A 415 -27.65 2.11 5.68
CA ALA A 415 -26.80 2.29 6.86
C ALA A 415 -26.80 1.10 7.84
N TYR A 416 -27.76 0.18 7.73
CA TYR A 416 -28.01 -0.81 8.78
C TYR A 416 -28.08 -2.27 8.33
N VAL A 417 -27.96 -2.57 7.03
CA VAL A 417 -28.07 -3.95 6.55
C VAL A 417 -27.11 -4.15 5.39
N ASN A 418 -25.95 -4.76 5.68
CA ASN A 418 -25.24 -5.52 4.67
C ASN A 418 -25.18 -6.94 5.21
N LEU A 419 -25.80 -7.90 4.50
CA LEU A 419 -25.76 -9.32 4.85
C LEU A 419 -24.39 -9.96 4.59
N LEU A 420 -23.37 -9.15 4.27
CA LEU A 420 -21.98 -9.54 4.31
C LEU A 420 -21.49 -9.61 5.77
N PRO A 421 -20.76 -10.66 6.20
CA PRO A 421 -20.12 -10.75 7.52
C PRO A 421 -18.99 -9.78 7.78
N ASN A 422 -18.77 -8.87 6.84
CA ASN A 422 -17.96 -7.69 7.02
C ASN A 422 -18.77 -6.50 7.57
N ALA A 423 -20.06 -6.68 7.90
CA ALA A 423 -20.88 -5.67 8.53
C ALA A 423 -20.26 -5.20 9.84
N TYR A 424 -19.96 -3.91 9.89
CA TYR A 424 -19.48 -3.25 11.10
C TYR A 424 -20.59 -3.30 12.16
N ARG A 425 -20.33 -4.01 13.27
CA ARG A 425 -21.26 -4.05 14.42
C ARG A 425 -20.95 -2.91 15.36
N THR A 426 -22.00 -2.33 15.93
CA THR A 426 -21.97 -1.12 16.77
C THR A 426 -21.16 -1.30 18.06
N ASP A 427 -20.82 -2.54 18.43
CA ASP A 427 -20.10 -2.91 19.64
C ASP A 427 -18.57 -2.98 19.48
N THR A 428 -18.02 -2.82 18.26
CA THR A 428 -16.57 -2.89 18.01
C THR A 428 -16.07 -1.65 17.29
N SER A 429 -15.20 -0.88 17.95
CA SER A 429 -14.58 0.34 17.38
C SER A 429 -13.70 0.06 16.14
N VAL A 430 -13.21 -1.18 15.99
CA VAL A 430 -12.50 -1.70 14.82
C VAL A 430 -13.02 -3.09 14.51
N GLY A 431 -13.54 -3.30 13.29
CA GLY A 431 -13.93 -4.64 12.84
C GLY A 431 -12.74 -5.59 12.79
N SER A 432 -12.90 -6.84 13.24
CA SER A 432 -11.80 -7.81 13.30
C SER A 432 -11.16 -8.08 11.92
N ASN A 433 -11.89 -7.85 10.84
CA ASN A 433 -11.49 -8.03 9.44
C ASN A 433 -11.29 -6.71 8.65
N GLN A 434 -11.35 -5.54 9.30
CA GLN A 434 -11.31 -4.25 8.60
C GLN A 434 -9.92 -3.91 8.04
N VAL A 435 -9.82 -3.84 6.71
CA VAL A 435 -8.57 -3.53 6.01
C VAL A 435 -8.24 -2.03 6.03
N LEU A 436 -9.25 -1.16 5.89
CA LEU A 436 -9.07 0.29 5.85
C LEU A 436 -9.92 0.97 6.94
N ARG A 437 -9.32 1.89 7.69
CA ARG A 437 -9.97 2.66 8.76
C ARG A 437 -9.87 4.14 8.47
N ILE A 438 -10.98 4.85 8.60
CA ILE A 438 -11.12 6.30 8.38
C ILE A 438 -12.01 6.89 9.49
N PRO A 439 -12.01 8.22 9.69
CA PRO A 439 -12.90 8.86 10.68
C PRO A 439 -14.37 8.61 10.34
N LYS A 440 -15.27 8.58 11.34
CA LYS A 440 -16.71 8.30 11.15
C LYS A 440 -17.55 9.58 11.03
N GLY A 441 -18.53 9.63 10.11
CA GLY A 441 -19.53 10.71 9.96
C GLY A 441 -20.46 10.91 11.17
N ALA A 442 -20.90 12.15 11.43
CA ALA A 442 -21.95 12.45 12.39
C ALA A 442 -23.31 12.62 11.68
N GLY A 443 -24.33 11.84 12.08
CA GLY A 443 -25.72 11.96 11.62
C GLY A 443 -26.34 10.62 11.20
N GLY A 444 -27.63 10.42 11.52
CA GLY A 444 -28.56 9.37 11.02
C GLY A 444 -28.22 7.89 11.27
N ASP A 445 -26.95 7.58 11.43
CA ASP A 445 -26.35 6.24 11.35
C ASP A 445 -25.49 5.98 12.61
N LEU A 446 -26.11 6.02 13.80
CA LEU A 446 -25.42 5.87 15.09
C LEU A 446 -25.87 4.62 15.87
N ALA A 447 -24.89 3.77 16.20
CA ALA A 447 -24.48 3.45 17.59
C ALA A 447 -22.98 3.04 17.51
N ASP A 448 -22.00 3.81 17.98
CA ASP A 448 -21.52 4.09 19.36
C ASP A 448 -20.56 2.99 19.85
N THR A 449 -19.24 3.10 19.68
CA THR A 449 -18.35 3.93 20.55
C THR A 449 -17.12 4.49 19.81
N GLY A 450 -16.96 5.83 19.81
CA GLY A 450 -15.62 6.46 19.98
C GLY A 450 -14.99 7.39 18.92
N TYR A 451 -15.60 7.71 17.77
CA TYR A 451 -14.84 8.38 16.67
C TYR A 451 -15.49 9.55 15.92
N ALA A 452 -16.58 10.13 16.40
CA ALA A 452 -17.24 11.23 15.70
C ALA A 452 -17.42 12.47 16.58
N ASP A 453 -16.60 13.49 16.34
CA ASP A 453 -17.03 14.88 16.53
C ASP A 453 -17.07 15.60 15.17
N SER A 454 -18.01 16.52 15.09
CA SER A 454 -18.19 17.55 14.08
C SER A 454 -17.20 18.71 14.20
N ALA A 455 -16.49 18.85 15.31
CA ALA A 455 -15.53 19.93 15.54
C ALA A 455 -14.08 19.50 15.29
N THR A 456 -13.29 20.38 14.65
CA THR A 456 -11.83 20.34 14.78
C THR A 456 -11.49 20.46 16.27
N PRO A 457 -10.63 19.59 16.84
CA PRO A 457 -10.22 19.73 18.23
C PRO A 457 -9.57 21.11 18.43
N SER A 458 -10.22 21.97 19.22
CA SER A 458 -9.65 23.26 19.63
C SER A 458 -8.82 23.06 20.89
N TYR A 459 -7.57 23.51 20.89
CA TYR A 459 -6.65 23.44 22.03
C TYR A 459 -7.11 24.21 23.28
N ALA A 460 -8.20 24.98 23.21
CA ALA A 460 -8.56 25.96 24.23
C ALA A 460 -9.69 25.54 25.20
N SER A 461 -10.25 24.32 25.09
CA SER A 461 -11.42 23.92 25.88
C SER A 461 -11.21 22.60 26.64
N ASN A 462 -11.32 22.66 27.97
CA ASN A 462 -11.21 21.52 28.92
C ASN A 462 -12.39 20.51 28.84
N THR A 463 -13.13 20.45 27.74
CA THR A 463 -14.37 19.65 27.68
C THR A 463 -14.65 19.14 26.27
N TYR A 464 -13.80 18.29 25.68
CA TYR A 464 -14.18 17.51 24.49
C TYR A 464 -13.43 16.16 24.44
N THR A 465 -14.21 15.07 24.37
CA THR A 465 -13.79 13.66 24.40
C THR A 465 -13.75 13.07 22.97
N PHE A 466 -12.67 13.27 22.21
CA PHE A 466 -12.54 12.61 20.88
C PHE A 466 -11.06 12.30 20.57
N GLN A 467 -10.71 11.01 20.55
CA GLN A 467 -9.34 10.58 20.84
C GLN A 467 -8.60 9.79 19.70
N ASP A 468 -9.22 9.19 18.68
CA ASP A 468 -8.44 8.40 17.66
C ASP A 468 -8.82 8.62 16.17
N ALA A 469 -9.61 9.64 15.86
CA ALA A 469 -9.95 10.02 14.47
C ALA A 469 -8.85 10.86 13.78
N PHE A 470 -7.97 11.46 14.56
CA PHE A 470 -6.93 12.38 14.08
C PHE A 470 -5.59 12.01 14.72
N PHE A 471 -4.49 12.28 14.03
CA PHE A 471 -3.16 12.28 14.62
C PHE A 471 -2.48 13.63 14.36
N TYR A 472 -1.39 13.93 15.05
CA TYR A 472 -0.72 15.22 14.94
C TYR A 472 0.68 15.06 14.35
N ASP A 473 0.95 15.81 13.29
CA ASP A 473 2.32 16.00 12.78
C ASP A 473 2.84 17.33 13.31
N LEU A 474 3.83 17.28 14.20
CA LEU A 474 4.47 18.45 14.83
C LEU A 474 5.10 19.41 13.82
N ARG A 475 5.35 18.94 12.60
CA ARG A 475 5.78 19.80 11.52
C ARG A 475 4.66 20.76 11.19
N ARG A 476 3.49 20.25 10.79
CA ARG A 476 2.38 20.99 10.15
C ARG A 476 1.67 22.02 11.06
N ALA A 477 2.29 22.62 12.07
CA ALA A 477 1.67 23.60 12.97
C ALA A 477 1.22 24.90 12.27
N THR A 478 0.14 25.54 12.74
CA THR A 478 -0.45 26.75 12.13
C THR A 478 0.44 28.00 12.14
N ASN A 479 1.50 28.00 12.97
CA ASN A 479 2.52 29.05 13.03
C ASN A 479 3.88 28.57 12.49
N SER A 480 3.89 27.53 11.65
CA SER A 480 5.11 26.96 11.07
C SER A 480 5.59 27.65 9.79
N ASN A 481 5.70 28.98 9.81
CA ASN A 481 6.30 29.68 8.68
C ASN A 481 7.83 29.54 8.74
N GLY A 482 8.43 29.10 7.63
CA GLY A 482 9.88 29.12 7.41
C GLY A 482 10.47 30.51 7.69
N HIS A 483 11.75 30.54 8.04
CA HIS A 483 12.57 31.66 8.50
C HIS A 483 12.03 33.11 8.28
N PRO A 484 12.16 34.03 9.28
CA PRO A 484 12.89 33.86 10.54
C PRO A 484 12.05 33.16 11.62
N PHE A 485 12.65 32.16 12.30
CA PHE A 485 11.98 31.36 13.32
C PHE A 485 11.91 32.09 14.67
N SER A 486 11.41 33.33 14.69
CA SER A 486 11.15 34.07 15.94
C SER A 486 9.88 33.53 16.62
N ARG A 487 9.98 32.30 17.14
CA ARG A 487 8.90 31.56 17.81
C ARG A 487 8.95 31.68 19.33
N ASN A 488 9.89 32.44 19.89
CA ASN A 488 9.97 32.70 21.34
C ASN A 488 8.79 33.50 21.90
N THR A 489 7.89 34.03 21.05
CA THR A 489 6.72 34.82 21.48
C THR A 489 5.37 34.30 20.95
N ALA A 490 5.34 33.24 20.13
CA ALA A 490 4.10 32.72 19.52
C ALA A 490 3.83 31.28 19.97
N THR A 491 2.60 31.01 20.42
CA THR A 491 2.16 29.68 20.85
C THR A 491 2.29 28.67 19.71
N PHE A 492 3.04 27.60 19.93
CA PHE A 492 3.14 26.47 19.02
C PHE A 492 1.88 25.60 19.13
N ALA A 493 1.08 25.53 18.06
CA ALA A 493 -0.16 24.76 17.98
C ALA A 493 -0.06 23.72 16.84
N PRO A 494 0.15 22.42 17.15
CA PRO A 494 0.15 21.35 16.15
C PRO A 494 -1.17 21.31 15.38
N ARG A 495 -1.19 20.86 14.11
CA ARG A 495 -2.44 20.70 13.36
C ARG A 495 -2.94 19.24 13.42
N PRO A 496 -4.25 19.01 13.63
CA PRO A 496 -4.81 17.67 13.51
C PRO A 496 -4.79 17.25 12.04
N ILE A 497 -4.39 16.00 11.80
CA ILE A 497 -4.41 15.33 10.50
C ILE A 497 -5.46 14.24 10.55
N SER A 498 -6.36 14.25 9.57
CA SER A 498 -7.37 13.21 9.40
C SER A 498 -6.72 11.89 9.01
N LYS A 499 -7.03 10.85 9.78
CA LYS A 499 -6.31 9.57 9.77
C LYS A 499 -6.90 8.58 8.76
N ILE A 500 -6.09 8.09 7.83
CA ILE A 500 -6.47 7.00 6.91
C ILE A 500 -5.54 5.81 7.16
N ASP A 501 -5.96 4.83 7.96
CA ASP A 501 -5.14 3.65 8.31
C ASP A 501 -5.43 2.49 7.35
N PHE A 502 -4.38 1.99 6.70
CA PHE A 502 -4.40 0.76 5.93
C PHE A 502 -3.66 -0.35 6.70
N ASP A 503 -4.39 -1.39 7.11
CA ASP A 503 -3.87 -2.49 7.92
C ASP A 503 -3.25 -3.57 7.02
N MET A 504 -1.93 -3.61 7.00
CA MET A 504 -1.15 -4.51 6.15
C MET A 504 -1.32 -5.99 6.52
N THR A 505 -1.48 -6.29 7.81
CA THR A 505 -1.70 -7.68 8.29
C THR A 505 -3.06 -8.20 7.81
N ARG A 506 -4.12 -7.41 7.99
CA ARG A 506 -5.48 -7.78 7.55
C ARG A 506 -5.60 -7.83 6.03
N PHE A 507 -4.89 -6.95 5.33
CA PHE A 507 -4.83 -7.00 3.87
C PHE A 507 -4.14 -8.28 3.38
N LYS A 508 -3.03 -8.69 3.99
CA LYS A 508 -2.38 -9.96 3.64
C LYS A 508 -3.32 -11.16 3.86
N MET A 509 -4.04 -11.19 4.99
CA MET A 509 -5.06 -12.22 5.25
C MET A 509 -6.16 -12.22 4.17
N THR A 510 -6.57 -11.04 3.72
CA THR A 510 -7.55 -10.88 2.63
C THR A 510 -7.06 -11.46 1.30
N VAL A 511 -5.81 -11.18 0.95
CA VAL A 511 -5.21 -11.70 -0.29
C VAL A 511 -5.02 -13.21 -0.22
N ASP A 512 -4.43 -13.72 0.88
CA ASP A 512 -4.25 -15.16 1.08
C ASP A 512 -5.59 -15.88 0.98
N ARG A 513 -6.66 -15.27 1.50
CA ARG A 513 -7.99 -15.84 1.42
C ARG A 513 -8.60 -15.79 0.02
N THR A 514 -8.60 -14.61 -0.60
CA THR A 514 -9.31 -14.34 -1.86
C THR A 514 -8.60 -14.95 -3.06
N LEU A 515 -7.27 -14.82 -3.10
CA LEU A 515 -6.45 -15.25 -4.21
C LEU A 515 -6.03 -16.71 -4.09
N ASN A 516 -5.53 -17.10 -2.91
CA ASN A 516 -4.93 -18.43 -2.70
C ASN A 516 -5.94 -19.45 -2.14
N GLY A 517 -7.16 -19.02 -1.83
CA GLY A 517 -8.17 -19.88 -1.20
C GLY A 517 -7.75 -20.40 0.17
N ALA A 518 -6.76 -19.78 0.81
CA ALA A 518 -6.16 -20.26 2.05
C ALA A 518 -7.18 -20.27 3.20
N THR A 519 -7.03 -21.21 4.12
CA THR A 519 -7.82 -21.28 5.37
C THR A 519 -7.09 -20.69 6.57
N THR A 520 -5.77 -20.50 6.45
CA THR A 520 -4.91 -19.84 7.44
C THR A 520 -3.92 -18.90 6.75
N SER A 521 -3.44 -17.89 7.48
CA SER A 521 -2.34 -17.01 7.05
C SER A 521 -1.30 -16.89 8.16
N THR A 522 -0.02 -17.03 7.82
CA THR A 522 1.08 -16.82 8.76
C THR A 522 1.35 -15.32 8.91
N VAL A 523 0.96 -14.76 10.06
CA VAL A 523 1.06 -13.32 10.36
C VAL A 523 1.29 -13.09 11.86
N PHE A 524 1.64 -11.86 12.24
CA PHE A 524 1.53 -11.43 13.63
C PHE A 524 0.07 -11.09 13.96
N ASN A 525 -0.34 -11.29 15.21
CA ASN A 525 -1.69 -10.97 15.65
C ASN A 525 -1.83 -9.45 15.87
N PRO A 526 -2.68 -8.75 15.09
CA PRO A 526 -2.87 -7.30 15.20
C PRO A 526 -3.94 -6.93 16.24
N ALA A 527 -4.51 -7.90 16.95
CA ALA A 527 -5.50 -7.65 18.00
C ALA A 527 -4.83 -7.14 19.28
N ARG A 528 -5.66 -6.59 20.17
CA ARG A 528 -5.24 -6.10 21.48
C ARG A 528 -4.42 -7.16 22.23
N PRO A 529 -3.23 -6.82 22.77
CA PRO A 529 -2.42 -7.74 23.56
C PRO A 529 -3.17 -8.30 24.76
N ASN A 530 -3.08 -9.62 24.95
CA ASN A 530 -3.52 -10.34 26.13
C ASN A 530 -2.75 -11.67 26.24
N HIS A 531 -3.01 -12.43 27.29
CA HIS A 531 -2.25 -13.65 27.59
C HIS A 531 -2.41 -14.78 26.57
N PHE A 532 -3.43 -14.74 25.70
CA PHE A 532 -3.62 -15.74 24.65
C PHE A 532 -2.87 -15.41 23.36
N ASN A 533 -2.65 -14.13 23.07
CA ASN A 533 -2.00 -13.70 21.82
C ASN A 533 -0.64 -13.02 22.02
N TRP A 534 -0.14 -12.90 23.25
CA TRP A 534 1.11 -12.18 23.50
C TRP A 534 2.32 -12.79 22.79
N SER A 535 2.39 -14.12 22.71
CA SER A 535 3.48 -14.85 22.05
C SER A 535 3.59 -14.58 20.55
N ASN A 536 2.49 -14.18 19.91
CA ASN A 536 2.42 -13.85 18.49
C ASN A 536 1.90 -12.43 18.20
N SER A 537 1.84 -11.56 19.22
CA SER A 537 1.31 -10.21 19.09
C SER A 537 2.28 -9.32 18.30
N ILE A 538 1.76 -8.51 17.39
CA ILE A 538 2.57 -7.54 16.65
C ILE A 538 3.25 -6.50 17.55
N LEU A 539 2.66 -6.25 18.74
CA LEU A 539 3.12 -5.27 19.72
C LEU A 539 4.17 -5.81 20.70
N ASN A 540 4.51 -7.11 20.58
CA ASN A 540 5.59 -7.73 21.34
C ASN A 540 6.83 -7.86 20.45
N SER A 541 7.90 -7.14 20.77
CA SER A 541 9.14 -7.18 19.99
C SER A 541 9.75 -8.59 19.89
N ALA A 542 9.55 -9.43 20.90
CA ALA A 542 10.04 -10.82 20.94
C ALA A 542 9.06 -11.86 20.38
N ALA A 543 7.89 -11.43 19.86
CA ALA A 543 6.93 -12.36 19.27
C ALA A 543 7.43 -12.99 17.97
N THR A 544 6.86 -14.15 17.64
CA THR A 544 7.01 -14.79 16.33
C THR A 544 5.65 -14.86 15.63
N SER A 545 5.64 -14.78 14.30
CA SER A 545 4.41 -14.93 13.53
C SER A 545 3.79 -16.33 13.72
N ALA A 546 2.46 -16.42 13.67
CA ALA A 546 1.74 -17.69 13.79
C ALA A 546 0.68 -17.84 12.69
N ALA A 547 0.23 -19.07 12.44
CA ALA A 547 -0.88 -19.34 11.53
C ALA A 547 -2.21 -18.90 12.19
N LEU A 548 -2.81 -17.83 11.68
CA LEU A 548 -4.13 -17.35 12.09
C LEU A 548 -5.21 -17.85 11.11
N GLY A 549 -6.37 -18.24 11.63
CA GLY A 549 -7.48 -18.75 10.82
C GLY A 549 -8.23 -17.66 10.05
N LEU A 550 -8.73 -18.01 8.86
CA LEU A 550 -9.44 -17.11 7.93
C LEU A 550 -10.95 -17.37 7.82
N GLY A 551 -11.52 -18.24 8.68
CA GLY A 551 -12.96 -18.27 8.94
C GLY A 551 -13.85 -19.22 8.14
N THR A 552 -13.31 -20.30 7.55
CA THR A 552 -14.14 -21.40 7.01
C THR A 552 -13.61 -22.78 7.41
N GLY A 553 -14.45 -23.62 8.02
CA GLY A 553 -14.20 -25.06 8.19
C GLY A 553 -13.28 -25.49 9.35
N SER A 554 -12.74 -24.55 10.09
CA SER A 554 -12.06 -24.76 11.37
C SER A 554 -12.21 -23.47 12.17
N SER A 555 -12.22 -23.58 13.50
CA SER A 555 -12.40 -22.45 14.41
C SER A 555 -11.60 -21.25 13.93
N PHE A 556 -12.30 -20.15 13.68
CA PHE A 556 -11.70 -18.83 13.60
C PHE A 556 -10.83 -18.69 14.86
N ASN A 557 -9.51 -18.66 14.72
CA ASN A 557 -8.63 -18.27 15.83
C ASN A 557 -8.75 -16.75 16.01
N SER A 558 -9.94 -16.27 16.36
CA SER A 558 -10.05 -15.09 17.19
C SER A 558 -10.50 -15.53 18.56
N PHE A 559 -10.18 -14.68 19.52
CA PHE A 559 -11.05 -14.39 20.65
C PHE A 559 -12.47 -14.92 20.46
N SER A 560 -12.77 -15.83 21.40
CA SER A 560 -13.93 -16.71 21.61
C SER A 560 -14.75 -17.06 20.38
N SER A 561 -14.61 -18.33 19.98
CA SER A 561 -15.66 -19.27 19.61
C SER A 561 -16.94 -18.65 19.05
N THR A 562 -17.18 -18.92 17.77
CA THR A 562 -18.50 -19.22 17.21
C THR A 562 -19.59 -18.27 17.68
N ASN A 563 -20.02 -17.34 16.82
CA ASN A 563 -21.28 -16.63 17.01
C ASN A 563 -22.42 -17.66 17.03
N SER A 564 -22.66 -18.26 18.19
CA SER A 564 -23.89 -18.97 18.51
C SER A 564 -24.98 -17.95 18.29
N ILE A 565 -25.87 -18.22 17.34
CA ILE A 565 -27.10 -17.45 17.25
C ILE A 565 -27.96 -17.88 18.43
N ASP A 566 -28.22 -16.96 19.34
CA ASP A 566 -29.07 -17.22 20.49
C ASP A 566 -30.54 -16.97 20.12
N VAL A 567 -30.79 -16.13 19.12
CA VAL A 567 -32.12 -15.84 18.58
C VAL A 567 -32.06 -15.78 17.06
N VAL A 568 -33.19 -16.05 16.41
CA VAL A 568 -33.41 -15.71 15.00
C VAL A 568 -34.42 -14.57 14.96
N GLU A 569 -34.08 -13.50 14.27
CA GLU A 569 -34.97 -12.36 14.12
C GLU A 569 -35.97 -12.61 12.98
N ARG A 570 -37.17 -12.07 13.13
CA ARG A 570 -38.21 -12.06 12.10
C ARG A 570 -38.66 -10.63 11.88
N SER A 571 -38.55 -10.15 10.64
CA SER A 571 -39.07 -8.84 10.26
C SER A 571 -40.60 -8.78 10.34
N GLN A 572 -41.17 -7.57 10.36
CA GLN A 572 -42.63 -7.39 10.24
C GLN A 572 -43.20 -7.99 8.92
N ALA A 573 -42.36 -8.15 7.89
CA ALA A 573 -42.69 -8.80 6.63
C ALA A 573 -42.49 -10.32 6.64
N THR A 574 -42.32 -10.94 7.81
CA THR A 574 -42.16 -12.40 8.04
C THR A 574 -40.86 -13.03 7.54
N ILE A 575 -39.86 -12.22 7.20
CA ILE A 575 -38.55 -12.69 6.73
C ILE A 575 -37.66 -12.99 7.94
N TYR A 576 -36.96 -14.14 7.93
CA TYR A 576 -36.02 -14.53 8.98
C TYR A 576 -34.60 -14.03 8.73
N ALA A 577 -33.94 -13.60 9.80
CA ALA A 577 -32.53 -13.22 9.85
C ALA A 577 -31.88 -13.90 11.07
N PRO A 578 -31.01 -14.90 10.87
CA PRO A 578 -30.61 -15.46 9.58
C PRO A 578 -31.71 -16.29 8.90
N GLY A 579 -31.68 -16.34 7.56
CA GLY A 579 -32.66 -17.11 6.77
C GLY A 579 -32.45 -18.62 6.83
N SER A 580 -31.30 -19.08 7.34
CA SER A 580 -31.00 -20.49 7.61
C SER A 580 -30.01 -20.60 8.76
N VAL A 581 -30.03 -21.73 9.45
CA VAL A 581 -29.25 -22.02 10.66
C VAL A 581 -28.39 -23.25 10.44
N VAL A 582 -27.08 -23.13 10.63
CA VAL A 582 -26.11 -24.24 10.66
C VAL A 582 -26.02 -24.77 12.07
N VAL A 583 -26.50 -25.99 12.27
CA VAL A 583 -26.30 -26.76 13.49
C VAL A 583 -24.92 -27.40 13.43
N GLY A 584 -24.04 -27.09 14.37
CA GLY A 584 -22.68 -27.62 14.45
C GLY A 584 -22.40 -28.29 15.79
N SER A 585 -21.49 -29.25 15.80
CA SER A 585 -21.15 -30.05 16.98
C SER A 585 -19.64 -30.08 17.24
N THR A 586 -19.24 -29.87 18.48
CA THR A 586 -17.84 -29.97 18.92
C THR A 586 -17.69 -30.91 20.12
N ARG A 587 -16.51 -31.51 20.25
CA ARG A 587 -16.11 -32.36 21.38
C ARG A 587 -14.75 -31.93 21.90
N GLN A 588 -14.58 -31.94 23.22
CA GLN A 588 -13.30 -31.71 23.90
C GLN A 588 -13.00 -32.90 24.79
N ILE A 589 -11.80 -33.45 24.68
CA ILE A 589 -11.33 -34.56 25.51
C ILE A 589 -10.40 -33.99 26.58
N ALA A 590 -10.79 -34.07 27.86
CA ALA A 590 -10.01 -33.52 28.97
C ALA A 590 -9.55 -32.07 28.69
N ALA A 591 -8.25 -31.77 28.80
CA ALA A 591 -7.68 -30.45 28.56
C ALA A 591 -7.28 -30.17 27.08
N ALA A 592 -7.64 -31.04 26.12
CA ALA A 592 -7.31 -30.83 24.70
C ALA A 592 -8.12 -29.66 24.10
N ALA A 593 -7.74 -29.17 22.92
CA ALA A 593 -8.54 -28.19 22.19
C ALA A 593 -9.85 -28.84 21.67
N PRO A 594 -11.00 -28.12 21.65
CA PRO A 594 -12.23 -28.62 21.05
C PRO A 594 -12.06 -28.94 19.56
N THR A 595 -12.62 -30.06 19.09
CA THR A 595 -12.62 -30.48 17.68
C THR A 595 -14.05 -30.77 17.21
N ALA A 596 -14.29 -30.76 15.89
CA ALA A 596 -15.59 -31.10 15.33
C ALA A 596 -15.96 -32.56 15.70
N TYR A 597 -17.20 -32.78 16.15
CA TYR A 597 -17.68 -34.11 16.52
C TYR A 597 -18.78 -34.57 15.57
N ALA A 598 -18.53 -35.70 14.90
CA ALA A 598 -19.52 -36.36 14.05
C ALA A 598 -20.48 -37.19 14.92
N GLY A 599 -21.65 -36.61 15.19
CA GLY A 599 -22.77 -37.24 15.90
C GLY A 599 -24.03 -37.20 15.05
N GLN A 600 -25.20 -37.48 15.62
CA GLN A 600 -26.47 -37.32 14.89
C GLN A 600 -27.23 -36.12 15.41
N PHE A 601 -27.91 -35.39 14.54
CA PHE A 601 -28.74 -34.25 14.86
C PHE A 601 -30.22 -34.58 14.70
N LYS A 602 -31.04 -33.88 15.48
CA LYS A 602 -32.48 -33.77 15.25
C LYS A 602 -32.87 -32.31 15.42
N ILE A 603 -33.68 -31.82 14.48
CA ILE A 603 -34.18 -30.45 14.48
C ILE A 603 -35.70 -30.50 14.52
N GLU A 604 -36.25 -29.73 15.45
CA GLU A 604 -37.68 -29.63 15.69
C GLU A 604 -38.10 -28.16 15.66
N GLU A 605 -39.29 -27.88 15.15
CA GLU A 605 -39.85 -26.52 15.10
C GLU A 605 -41.12 -26.43 15.95
N THR A 606 -41.39 -25.24 16.48
CA THR A 606 -42.63 -24.96 17.22
C THR A 606 -43.27 -23.66 16.75
N SER A 607 -44.60 -23.61 16.77
CA SER A 607 -45.41 -22.40 16.62
C SER A 607 -46.07 -21.98 17.95
N SER A 608 -45.67 -22.60 19.07
CA SER A 608 -46.19 -22.30 20.40
C SER A 608 -45.80 -20.88 20.81
N ALA A 609 -46.71 -20.13 21.46
CA ALA A 609 -46.45 -18.73 21.81
C ALA A 609 -45.17 -18.50 22.65
N ASP A 610 -44.79 -19.47 23.49
CA ASP A 610 -43.50 -19.51 24.18
C ASP A 610 -42.79 -20.84 23.89
N PRO A 611 -41.64 -20.84 23.18
CA PRO A 611 -40.89 -22.06 22.89
C PRO A 611 -40.28 -22.71 24.14
N TYR A 612 -40.15 -21.96 25.25
CA TYR A 612 -39.62 -22.50 26.52
C TYR A 612 -40.71 -23.04 27.45
N SER A 613 -41.99 -22.98 27.05
CA SER A 613 -43.07 -23.57 27.84
C SER A 613 -42.94 -25.09 27.91
N GLY A 614 -43.14 -25.66 29.10
CA GLY A 614 -43.24 -27.12 29.30
C GLY A 614 -44.40 -27.78 28.53
N THR A 615 -45.30 -26.99 27.93
CA THR A 615 -46.41 -27.44 27.08
C THR A 615 -46.21 -27.13 25.59
N ALA A 616 -45.03 -26.62 25.18
CA ALA A 616 -44.75 -26.32 23.78
C ALA A 616 -44.81 -27.60 22.91
N SER A 617 -45.55 -27.53 21.80
CA SER A 617 -45.67 -28.62 20.84
C SER A 617 -44.58 -28.52 19.77
N TRP A 618 -43.79 -29.57 19.60
CA TRP A 618 -42.63 -29.60 18.71
C TRP A 618 -42.85 -30.59 17.57
N THR A 619 -42.55 -30.18 16.34
CA THR A 619 -42.63 -31.01 15.14
C THR A 619 -41.23 -31.30 14.63
N THR A 620 -40.86 -32.56 14.50
CA THR A 620 -39.58 -32.95 13.89
C THR A 620 -39.58 -32.62 12.42
N VAL A 621 -38.60 -31.81 11.99
CA VAL A 621 -38.39 -31.43 10.59
C VAL A 621 -37.12 -32.03 10.01
N TYR A 622 -36.18 -32.43 10.87
CA TYR A 622 -34.96 -33.10 10.44
C TYR A 622 -34.49 -34.15 11.46
N THR A 623 -33.93 -35.25 10.95
CA THR A 623 -33.20 -36.26 11.73
C THR A 623 -32.09 -36.80 10.85
N SER A 624 -30.85 -36.82 11.35
CA SER A 624 -29.70 -37.30 10.59
C SER A 624 -29.87 -38.76 10.19
N SER A 625 -29.54 -39.07 8.94
CA SER A 625 -29.53 -40.45 8.42
C SER A 625 -28.22 -41.19 8.71
N ALA A 626 -27.18 -40.47 9.12
CA ALA A 626 -25.85 -40.96 9.47
C ALA A 626 -25.14 -39.93 10.38
N ASP A 627 -23.98 -40.31 10.94
CA ASP A 627 -23.20 -39.38 11.76
C ASP A 627 -22.62 -38.24 10.90
N GLU A 628 -22.83 -37.00 11.32
CA GLU A 628 -22.40 -35.77 10.66
C GLU A 628 -21.91 -34.74 11.70
N SER A 629 -21.03 -33.83 11.29
CA SER A 629 -20.46 -32.81 12.19
C SER A 629 -21.18 -31.45 12.12
N SER A 630 -21.98 -31.25 11.08
CA SER A 630 -22.83 -30.07 10.91
C SER A 630 -24.00 -30.33 9.97
N HIS A 631 -25.13 -29.65 10.17
CA HIS A 631 -26.30 -29.66 9.30
C HIS A 631 -26.85 -28.24 9.06
N THR A 632 -27.29 -27.92 7.85
CA THR A 632 -27.91 -26.62 7.53
C THR A 632 -29.43 -26.75 7.44
N HIS A 633 -30.16 -25.99 8.26
CA HIS A 633 -31.62 -26.00 8.32
C HIS A 633 -32.21 -24.64 7.92
N THR A 634 -33.29 -24.65 7.14
CA THR A 634 -34.04 -23.43 6.79
C THR A 634 -35.34 -23.39 7.60
N PRO A 635 -35.52 -22.42 8.52
CA PRO A 635 -36.71 -22.35 9.36
C PRO A 635 -38.00 -22.16 8.56
N THR A 636 -39.05 -22.92 8.88
CA THR A 636 -40.37 -22.74 8.24
C THR A 636 -40.99 -21.39 8.64
N ALA A 637 -41.59 -20.68 7.68
CA ALA A 637 -42.25 -19.41 7.96
C ALA A 637 -43.38 -19.53 9.01
N GLY A 638 -43.40 -18.61 9.97
CA GLY A 638 -44.42 -18.52 11.02
C GLY A 638 -44.11 -19.28 12.32
N ILE A 639 -42.95 -19.94 12.44
CA ILE A 639 -42.52 -20.57 13.69
C ILE A 639 -42.10 -19.53 14.75
N THR A 640 -42.12 -19.95 16.01
CA THR A 640 -41.75 -19.16 17.19
C THR A 640 -40.48 -19.69 17.88
N GLY A 641 -40.00 -20.88 17.51
CA GLY A 641 -38.69 -21.37 17.95
C GLY A 641 -38.23 -22.65 17.25
N LEU A 642 -36.93 -22.89 17.33
CA LEU A 642 -36.22 -24.09 16.88
C LEU A 642 -35.66 -24.82 18.10
N ARG A 643 -35.70 -26.15 18.08
CA ARG A 643 -35.01 -27.00 19.06
C ARG A 643 -34.01 -27.86 18.33
N LEU A 644 -32.75 -27.62 18.65
CA LEU A 644 -31.61 -28.34 18.12
C LEU A 644 -31.19 -29.39 19.14
N THR A 645 -30.99 -30.62 18.67
CA THR A 645 -30.69 -31.77 19.53
C THR A 645 -29.49 -32.52 18.97
N GLN A 646 -28.48 -32.75 19.81
CA GLN A 646 -27.29 -33.53 19.46
C GLN A 646 -27.31 -34.91 20.13
N TYR A 647 -27.05 -35.95 19.34
CA TYR A 647 -26.92 -37.33 19.79
C TYR A 647 -25.50 -37.86 19.58
N ALA A 648 -25.16 -38.91 20.33
CA ALA A 648 -23.91 -39.64 20.15
C ALA A 648 -23.83 -40.33 18.78
N SER A 649 -22.61 -40.59 18.31
CA SER A 649 -22.33 -41.37 17.11
C SER A 649 -22.99 -42.75 17.16
N GLY A 650 -23.53 -43.21 16.03
CA GLY A 650 -24.13 -44.54 15.91
C GLY A 650 -25.64 -44.62 16.20
N GLY A 651 -26.32 -43.49 16.40
CA GLY A 651 -27.79 -43.42 16.41
C GLY A 651 -28.38 -42.24 17.20
N ALA A 652 -29.57 -41.78 16.78
CA ALA A 652 -30.35 -40.73 17.45
C ALA A 652 -31.05 -41.20 18.76
N THR A 653 -30.34 -41.94 19.61
CA THR A 653 -30.86 -42.53 20.85
C THR A 653 -30.26 -41.89 22.10
N THR A 654 -28.96 -41.62 22.09
CA THR A 654 -28.23 -41.09 23.24
C THR A 654 -28.01 -39.57 23.14
N LEU A 655 -28.82 -38.79 23.87
CA LEU A 655 -28.82 -37.32 23.86
C LEU A 655 -27.62 -36.73 24.63
N LEU A 656 -26.83 -35.88 23.96
CA LEU A 656 -25.62 -35.22 24.47
C LEU A 656 -25.85 -33.76 24.87
N ASP A 657 -26.44 -32.98 23.98
CA ASP A 657 -26.68 -31.54 24.18
C ASP A 657 -27.98 -31.12 23.46
N GLN A 658 -28.61 -30.06 23.95
CA GLN A 658 -29.82 -29.50 23.37
C GLN A 658 -29.87 -27.99 23.59
N GLN A 659 -30.28 -27.26 22.55
CA GLN A 659 -30.44 -25.81 22.58
C GLN A 659 -31.77 -25.42 21.91
N ILE A 660 -32.48 -24.47 22.51
CA ILE A 660 -33.66 -23.83 21.95
C ILE A 660 -33.28 -22.43 21.46
N ILE A 661 -33.66 -22.10 20.23
CA ILE A 661 -33.45 -20.80 19.59
C ILE A 661 -34.82 -20.21 19.30
N PRO A 662 -35.27 -19.19 20.05
CA PRO A 662 -36.55 -18.56 19.78
C PRO A 662 -36.47 -17.63 18.56
N ILE A 663 -37.64 -17.40 17.96
CA ILE A 663 -37.83 -16.37 16.94
C ILE A 663 -38.29 -15.08 17.62
N VAL A 664 -37.56 -13.99 17.47
CA VAL A 664 -37.92 -12.66 17.99
C VAL A 664 -38.37 -11.74 16.86
N VAL A 665 -39.30 -10.82 17.13
CA VAL A 665 -39.77 -9.86 16.10
C VAL A 665 -38.92 -8.60 16.15
N ASP A 666 -38.33 -8.24 15.01
CA ASP A 666 -37.57 -6.99 14.88
C ASP A 666 -38.51 -5.76 14.82
N ASN A 667 -38.09 -4.67 15.47
CA ASN A 667 -38.75 -3.36 15.46
C ASN A 667 -40.27 -3.40 15.76
N ALA A 668 -40.70 -4.23 16.71
CA ALA A 668 -42.09 -4.27 17.15
C ALA A 668 -42.45 -2.99 17.94
N ALA A 669 -43.65 -2.43 17.72
CA ALA A 669 -44.14 -1.26 18.47
C ALA A 669 -44.29 -1.52 19.99
N SER A 670 -44.38 -2.79 20.39
CA SER A 670 -44.28 -3.27 21.77
C SER A 670 -43.46 -4.56 21.77
N PRO A 671 -42.12 -4.48 21.90
CA PRO A 671 -41.27 -5.65 21.82
C PRO A 671 -41.48 -6.58 23.02
N ALA A 672 -41.58 -7.88 22.76
CA ALA A 672 -41.64 -8.89 23.81
C ALA A 672 -40.25 -9.10 24.42
N ASN A 673 -40.19 -9.25 25.74
CA ASN A 673 -38.95 -9.61 26.44
C ASN A 673 -38.76 -11.13 26.37
N VAL A 674 -37.65 -11.57 25.79
CA VAL A 674 -37.35 -13.00 25.60
C VAL A 674 -36.02 -13.33 26.26
N ALA A 675 -36.03 -14.28 27.19
CA ALA A 675 -34.79 -14.84 27.72
C ALA A 675 -34.41 -16.10 26.95
N VAL A 676 -33.11 -16.32 26.77
CA VAL A 676 -32.51 -17.46 26.06
C VAL A 676 -31.40 -18.06 26.90
N LEU A 677 -31.22 -19.38 26.79
CA LEU A 677 -30.04 -20.08 27.29
C LEU A 677 -29.15 -20.51 26.12
N THR A 678 -27.83 -20.37 26.25
CA THR A 678 -26.88 -20.88 25.26
C THR A 678 -26.90 -22.41 25.13
N ASN A 679 -27.47 -23.09 26.12
CA ASN A 679 -27.78 -24.51 26.12
C ASN A 679 -28.86 -24.80 27.16
N ASP A 680 -29.85 -25.61 26.78
CA ASP A 680 -30.97 -25.99 27.64
C ASP A 680 -30.71 -27.31 28.37
N ARG A 681 -29.84 -28.16 27.81
CA ARG A 681 -29.46 -29.44 28.41
C ARG A 681 -28.02 -29.79 28.12
N TYR A 682 -27.23 -30.11 29.15
CA TYR A 682 -25.84 -30.54 28.97
C TYR A 682 -25.53 -31.86 29.70
N VAL A 683 -24.82 -32.78 29.05
CA VAL A 683 -24.25 -33.96 29.69
C VAL A 683 -22.89 -33.62 30.31
N VAL A 684 -22.83 -33.62 31.64
CA VAL A 684 -21.65 -33.27 32.44
C VAL A 684 -20.63 -34.41 32.40
N PRO A 685 -19.39 -34.17 31.90
CA PRO A 685 -18.37 -35.20 31.80
C PRO A 685 -17.92 -35.68 33.18
N SER A 686 -18.31 -36.88 33.59
CA SER A 686 -17.89 -37.46 34.89
C SER A 686 -17.91 -38.98 34.88
N THR A 687 -16.88 -39.58 35.49
CA THR A 687 -16.70 -41.04 35.62
C THR A 687 -16.80 -41.54 37.07
N SER A 688 -16.75 -40.66 38.08
CA SER A 688 -16.93 -41.00 39.50
C SER A 688 -17.37 -39.80 40.34
N ASN A 689 -17.69 -40.05 41.62
CA ASN A 689 -18.31 -39.12 42.56
C ASN A 689 -17.29 -38.33 43.41
N THR A 690 -16.17 -37.82 42.88
CA THR A 690 -15.21 -37.03 43.67
C THR A 690 -14.51 -35.93 42.86
N ALA A 691 -14.25 -34.80 43.53
CA ALA A 691 -13.70 -33.55 42.97
C ALA A 691 -12.32 -33.73 42.32
N GLY A 692 -12.31 -33.79 40.99
CA GLY A 692 -11.12 -33.79 40.12
C GLY A 692 -11.49 -33.55 38.66
N PHE A 693 -12.49 -32.68 38.43
CA PHE A 693 -13.29 -32.61 37.20
C PHE A 693 -12.89 -31.49 36.24
N LEU A 694 -13.25 -31.66 34.96
CA LEU A 694 -13.42 -30.58 33.98
C LEU A 694 -14.82 -29.95 34.10
N LEU A 695 -15.20 -29.46 35.30
CA LEU A 695 -16.50 -28.80 35.54
C LEU A 695 -16.58 -27.39 34.93
N THR A 696 -15.42 -26.81 34.59
CA THR A 696 -15.27 -25.54 33.87
C THR A 696 -15.88 -25.50 32.48
N ALA A 697 -16.52 -26.59 32.03
CA ALA A 697 -17.21 -26.72 30.74
C ALA A 697 -18.76 -26.77 30.87
N ALA A 698 -19.30 -27.09 32.05
CA ALA A 698 -20.74 -27.22 32.28
C ALA A 698 -21.35 -25.87 32.65
N SER A 699 -21.46 -24.99 31.66
CA SER A 699 -22.07 -23.67 31.81
C SER A 699 -23.24 -23.45 30.87
N THR A 700 -24.12 -22.54 31.29
CA THR A 700 -25.12 -21.93 30.44
C THR A 700 -25.07 -20.42 30.65
N GLU A 701 -25.22 -19.66 29.57
CA GLU A 701 -25.35 -18.22 29.62
C GLU A 701 -26.79 -17.83 29.31
N MET A 702 -27.37 -17.00 30.19
CA MET A 702 -28.69 -16.46 29.99
C MET A 702 -28.58 -15.10 29.31
N ARG A 703 -29.26 -14.90 28.19
CA ARG A 703 -29.34 -13.59 27.51
C ARG A 703 -30.78 -13.14 27.45
N VAL A 704 -31.00 -11.83 27.53
CA VAL A 704 -32.32 -11.22 27.47
C VAL A 704 -32.40 -10.27 26.30
N TYR A 705 -33.33 -10.55 25.41
CA TYR A 705 -33.63 -9.76 24.23
C TYR A 705 -34.93 -8.98 24.43
N VAL A 706 -34.95 -7.74 23.96
CA VAL A 706 -36.15 -6.91 23.87
C VAL A 706 -36.39 -6.66 22.38
N GLY A 707 -37.27 -7.46 21.78
CA GLY A 707 -37.33 -7.55 20.32
C GLY A 707 -36.09 -8.26 19.77
N GLY A 708 -35.47 -7.73 18.71
CA GLY A 708 -34.19 -8.21 18.17
C GLY A 708 -32.95 -7.75 18.96
N VAL A 709 -33.08 -6.78 19.87
CA VAL A 709 -31.93 -6.17 20.54
C VAL A 709 -31.57 -6.91 21.82
N ASP A 710 -30.28 -7.24 21.99
CA ASP A 710 -29.75 -7.76 23.25
C ASP A 710 -29.78 -6.65 24.34
N ASP A 711 -30.63 -6.84 25.34
CA ASP A 711 -30.81 -5.94 26.49
C ASP A 711 -30.15 -6.51 27.76
N THR A 712 -29.39 -7.61 27.68
CA THR A 712 -28.82 -8.36 28.82
C THR A 712 -28.10 -7.48 29.84
N ALA A 713 -27.44 -6.41 29.40
CA ALA A 713 -26.73 -5.45 30.24
C ALA A 713 -27.61 -4.77 31.32
N ASN A 714 -28.92 -4.76 31.11
CA ASN A 714 -29.90 -4.04 31.95
C ASN A 714 -30.71 -4.97 32.87
N TRP A 715 -30.36 -6.26 32.96
CA TRP A 715 -31.08 -7.26 33.75
C TRP A 715 -30.24 -7.83 34.90
N THR A 716 -30.90 -8.05 36.04
CA THR A 716 -30.30 -8.70 37.21
C THR A 716 -30.55 -10.20 37.17
N PHE A 717 -29.51 -11.01 37.39
CA PHE A 717 -29.58 -12.47 37.28
C PHE A 717 -29.66 -13.15 38.64
N SER A 718 -30.44 -14.23 38.76
CA SER A 718 -30.59 -14.98 40.01
C SER A 718 -30.85 -16.45 39.75
N VAL A 719 -30.62 -17.28 40.76
CA VAL A 719 -30.90 -18.72 40.73
C VAL A 719 -32.23 -18.99 41.41
N GLY A 720 -33.16 -19.60 40.69
CA GLY A 720 -34.42 -20.13 41.21
C GLY A 720 -34.26 -21.54 41.78
N THR A 721 -35.24 -22.39 41.52
CA THR A 721 -35.28 -23.77 42.04
C THR A 721 -34.15 -24.64 41.46
N ILE A 722 -33.45 -25.37 42.33
CA ILE A 722 -32.43 -26.37 41.98
C ILE A 722 -32.96 -27.76 42.36
N THR A 723 -32.87 -28.72 41.43
CA THR A 723 -33.18 -30.13 41.66
C THR A 723 -31.95 -31.01 41.38
N GLY A 724 -31.90 -32.22 41.97
CA GLY A 724 -30.82 -33.19 41.71
C GLY A 724 -29.51 -32.98 42.48
N THR A 725 -29.50 -32.18 43.56
CA THR A 725 -28.31 -31.93 44.40
C THR A 725 -27.07 -31.48 43.60
N ALA A 726 -27.19 -30.34 42.91
CA ALA A 726 -26.08 -29.66 42.25
C ALA A 726 -25.78 -28.31 42.91
N THR A 727 -24.53 -27.86 42.80
CA THR A 727 -24.08 -26.54 43.25
C THR A 727 -23.46 -25.79 42.08
N GLY A 728 -23.67 -24.48 42.03
CA GLY A 728 -23.09 -23.63 41.00
C GLY A 728 -23.10 -22.16 41.39
N GLY A 729 -22.60 -21.31 40.50
CA GLY A 729 -22.53 -19.88 40.70
C GLY A 729 -22.40 -19.12 39.38
N PHE A 730 -22.75 -17.85 39.39
CA PHE A 730 -22.45 -16.95 38.27
C PHE A 730 -21.00 -16.44 38.38
N GLY A 731 -20.30 -16.26 37.26
CA GLY A 731 -18.92 -15.74 37.20
C GLY A 731 -17.80 -16.77 37.47
N ALA A 732 -16.61 -16.54 36.89
CA ALA A 732 -15.52 -17.53 36.82
C ALA A 732 -14.60 -17.62 38.07
N SER A 733 -14.82 -16.81 39.12
CA SER A 733 -13.85 -16.67 40.23
C SER A 733 -14.42 -16.76 41.65
N SER A 734 -15.70 -17.06 41.85
CA SER A 734 -16.27 -17.11 43.20
C SER A 734 -16.56 -18.54 43.64
N SER A 735 -15.84 -18.97 44.67
CA SER A 735 -16.14 -20.13 45.53
C SER A 735 -17.44 -19.95 46.34
N SER A 736 -18.41 -19.18 45.83
CA SER A 736 -19.69 -18.92 46.50
C SER A 736 -20.72 -19.92 45.99
N VAL A 737 -21.05 -20.88 46.83
CA VAL A 737 -22.18 -21.80 46.66
C VAL A 737 -23.48 -20.97 46.61
N LEU A 738 -24.05 -20.75 45.42
CA LEU A 738 -25.36 -20.11 45.30
C LEU A 738 -26.45 -21.18 45.46
N THR A 739 -27.31 -21.00 46.46
CA THR A 739 -28.49 -21.86 46.71
C THR A 739 -29.75 -21.22 46.12
N SER A 740 -30.85 -21.97 46.04
CA SER A 740 -32.14 -21.49 45.52
C SER A 740 -32.54 -20.15 46.16
N GLY A 741 -32.83 -19.15 45.32
CA GLY A 741 -33.17 -17.78 45.73
C GLY A 741 -32.01 -16.79 45.77
N SER A 742 -30.78 -17.20 45.41
CA SER A 742 -29.61 -16.31 45.41
C SER A 742 -29.61 -15.34 44.22
N VAL A 743 -29.36 -14.05 44.48
CA VAL A 743 -29.24 -12.98 43.47
C VAL A 743 -27.77 -12.68 43.16
N TYR A 744 -27.45 -12.53 41.88
CA TYR A 744 -26.14 -12.12 41.37
C TYR A 744 -26.27 -10.80 40.59
N GLY A 745 -25.18 -10.08 40.36
CA GLY A 745 -25.18 -8.70 39.86
C GLY A 745 -25.90 -8.43 38.52
N ASN A 746 -25.83 -7.18 38.06
CA ASN A 746 -26.45 -6.75 36.79
C ASN A 746 -25.46 -6.86 35.62
N GLY A 747 -25.95 -7.26 34.45
CA GLY A 747 -25.29 -7.09 33.17
C GLY A 747 -24.53 -8.30 32.61
N THR A 748 -23.88 -8.11 31.46
CA THR A 748 -23.27 -9.16 30.61
C THR A 748 -22.08 -9.90 31.24
N GLY A 749 -21.57 -9.43 32.39
CA GLY A 749 -20.56 -10.14 33.19
C GLY A 749 -21.16 -11.09 34.25
N HIS A 750 -22.48 -11.02 34.46
CA HIS A 750 -23.19 -11.64 35.59
C HIS A 750 -24.26 -12.65 35.14
N ASN A 751 -24.36 -12.93 33.85
CA ASN A 751 -25.43 -13.69 33.21
C ASN A 751 -25.06 -15.16 32.88
N ARG A 752 -23.80 -15.56 33.10
CA ARG A 752 -23.31 -16.92 32.88
C ARG A 752 -23.23 -17.73 34.17
N PHE A 753 -23.94 -18.84 34.21
CA PHE A 753 -23.98 -19.79 35.31
C PHE A 753 -23.05 -20.98 35.06
N TRP A 754 -22.23 -21.31 36.05
CA TRP A 754 -21.31 -22.47 36.04
C TRP A 754 -21.74 -23.50 37.07
N LEU A 755 -21.71 -24.78 36.68
CA LEU A 755 -21.85 -25.88 37.62
C LEU A 755 -20.51 -26.11 38.35
N THR A 756 -20.48 -25.96 39.67
CA THR A 756 -19.25 -26.11 40.47
C THR A 756 -19.14 -27.46 41.17
N SER A 757 -20.26 -28.16 41.39
CA SER A 757 -20.28 -29.55 41.85
C SER A 757 -21.63 -30.22 41.62
N ILE A 758 -21.63 -31.56 41.53
CA ILE A 758 -22.82 -32.41 41.56
C ILE A 758 -22.66 -33.44 42.68
N SER A 759 -23.74 -33.80 43.37
CA SER A 759 -23.69 -34.69 44.53
C SER A 759 -23.10 -36.05 44.24
N THR A 760 -22.44 -36.57 45.28
CA THR A 760 -21.68 -37.81 45.31
C THR A 760 -22.47 -38.95 45.94
N SER A 761 -23.68 -38.68 46.48
CA SER A 761 -24.42 -39.58 47.36
C SER A 761 -25.93 -39.67 47.05
N GLY A 762 -26.30 -39.97 45.80
CA GLY A 762 -27.71 -40.20 45.46
C GLY A 762 -27.94 -40.89 44.12
N THR A 763 -29.11 -41.53 43.99
CA THR A 763 -29.66 -42.15 42.77
C THR A 763 -30.08 -41.15 41.69
N THR A 764 -29.97 -39.84 41.94
CA THR A 764 -30.36 -38.78 41.01
C THR A 764 -29.28 -38.55 39.97
N ASN A 765 -29.51 -39.10 38.78
CA ASN A 765 -28.64 -39.06 37.60
C ASN A 765 -28.84 -37.82 36.71
N THR A 766 -29.79 -36.95 37.06
CA THR A 766 -30.23 -35.77 36.30
C THR A 766 -30.80 -34.75 37.28
N GLY A 767 -30.63 -33.46 36.99
CA GLY A 767 -31.23 -32.36 37.74
C GLY A 767 -31.48 -31.13 36.88
N THR A 768 -32.19 -30.16 37.44
CA THR A 768 -32.57 -28.91 36.77
C THR A 768 -32.19 -27.70 37.62
N ILE A 769 -31.86 -26.60 36.96
CA ILE A 769 -31.54 -25.32 37.59
C ILE A 769 -32.36 -24.25 36.88
N VAL A 770 -33.24 -23.57 37.61
CA VAL A 770 -33.97 -22.41 37.08
C VAL A 770 -33.09 -21.17 37.21
N LEU A 771 -32.87 -20.46 36.11
CA LEU A 771 -32.19 -19.17 36.07
C LEU A 771 -33.23 -18.08 35.79
N ASN A 772 -33.16 -17.00 36.55
CA ASN A 772 -34.09 -15.88 36.41
C ASN A 772 -33.33 -14.61 36.02
N ALA A 773 -33.91 -13.84 35.10
CA ALA A 773 -33.52 -12.47 34.80
C ALA A 773 -34.64 -11.52 35.23
N THR A 774 -34.34 -10.50 36.03
CA THR A 774 -35.33 -9.55 36.56
C THR A 774 -34.97 -8.10 36.23
N LYS A 775 -35.95 -7.33 35.75
CA LYS A 775 -35.88 -5.88 35.51
C LYS A 775 -37.20 -5.24 35.94
N GLY A 776 -37.18 -4.40 36.96
CA GLY A 776 -38.39 -3.85 37.57
C GLY A 776 -39.30 -4.95 38.11
N ALA A 777 -40.57 -4.96 37.68
CA ALA A 777 -41.56 -5.98 38.06
C ALA A 777 -41.58 -7.23 37.15
N THR A 778 -40.74 -7.27 36.11
CA THR A 778 -40.72 -8.37 35.14
C THR A 778 -39.60 -9.34 35.49
N THR A 779 -39.95 -10.62 35.63
CA THR A 779 -39.00 -11.73 35.79
C THR A 779 -39.21 -12.77 34.68
N LEU A 780 -38.14 -13.10 33.96
CA LEU A 780 -38.10 -14.17 32.98
C LEU A 780 -37.33 -15.36 33.55
N SER A 781 -37.85 -16.56 33.42
CA SER A 781 -37.24 -17.79 33.99
C SER A 781 -36.95 -18.83 32.91
N ARG A 782 -35.78 -19.47 32.98
CA ARG A 782 -35.36 -20.55 32.07
C ARG A 782 -34.77 -21.71 32.84
N THR A 783 -34.96 -22.93 32.35
CA THR A 783 -34.55 -24.16 33.04
C THR A 783 -33.39 -24.81 32.32
N PHE A 784 -32.21 -24.79 32.94
CA PHE A 784 -31.05 -25.54 32.49
C PHE A 784 -31.08 -26.96 33.09
N THR A 785 -30.99 -27.97 32.23
CA THR A 785 -30.97 -29.37 32.64
C THR A 785 -29.55 -29.92 32.56
N TRP A 786 -29.09 -30.59 33.61
CA TRP A 786 -27.80 -31.26 33.60
C TRP A 786 -27.99 -32.77 33.81
N VAL A 787 -27.18 -33.56 33.12
CA VAL A 787 -27.20 -35.03 33.21
C VAL A 787 -25.80 -35.54 33.44
N LYS A 788 -25.62 -36.49 34.34
CA LYS A 788 -24.31 -37.05 34.62
C LYS A 788 -23.88 -38.01 33.52
N GLN A 789 -22.72 -37.84 32.88
CA GLN A 789 -22.25 -38.74 31.79
C GLN A 789 -22.27 -40.22 32.21
N SER A 790 -21.83 -40.55 33.43
CA SER A 790 -21.83 -41.93 33.95
C SER A 790 -23.22 -42.58 34.03
N SER A 791 -24.29 -41.79 33.90
CA SER A 791 -25.67 -42.25 33.96
C SER A 791 -26.35 -42.40 32.60
N VAL A 792 -25.64 -42.03 31.52
CA VAL A 792 -26.14 -42.10 30.16
C VAL A 792 -25.68 -43.41 29.53
N ALA A 793 -26.64 -44.27 29.17
CA ALA A 793 -26.36 -45.56 28.54
C ALA A 793 -25.59 -45.37 27.21
N GLY A 794 -24.51 -46.13 27.02
CA GLY A 794 -23.64 -46.04 25.84
C GLY A 794 -22.45 -45.08 25.97
N LEU A 795 -22.33 -44.31 27.06
CA LEU A 795 -21.25 -43.32 27.27
C LEU A 795 -20.31 -43.60 28.46
N ALA A 796 -20.42 -44.72 29.21
CA ALA A 796 -19.50 -45.03 30.32
C ALA A 796 -19.20 -46.54 30.51
N PRO A 797 -17.98 -46.95 30.97
CA PRO A 797 -16.88 -46.12 31.50
C PRO A 797 -15.60 -46.24 30.64
N SER A 798 -15.34 -45.26 29.79
CA SER A 798 -13.96 -44.94 29.41
C SER A 798 -13.50 -43.76 30.27
N ASN A 799 -12.22 -43.74 30.61
CA ASN A 799 -11.45 -42.61 31.14
C ASN A 799 -11.50 -41.32 30.27
N ASP A 800 -12.43 -41.24 29.34
CA ASP A 800 -12.56 -40.23 28.31
C ASP A 800 -13.57 -39.16 28.80
N GLN A 801 -13.07 -38.24 29.64
CA GLN A 801 -13.82 -37.08 30.15
C GLN A 801 -14.14 -36.11 29.00
N SER A 802 -15.08 -36.50 28.14
CA SER A 802 -15.45 -35.77 26.93
C SER A 802 -16.63 -34.83 27.16
N GLY A 803 -16.42 -33.53 26.93
CA GLY A 803 -17.48 -32.53 26.79
C GLY A 803 -17.97 -32.45 25.34
N TYR A 804 -19.25 -32.18 25.15
CA TYR A 804 -19.90 -32.06 23.84
C TYR A 804 -20.70 -30.76 23.81
N TRP A 805 -20.51 -29.93 22.79
CA TRP A 805 -21.26 -28.69 22.61
C TRP A 805 -21.96 -28.65 21.27
N LEU A 806 -23.24 -28.33 21.34
CA LEU A 806 -24.07 -27.92 20.24
C LEU A 806 -23.90 -26.42 20.00
N SER A 807 -23.87 -26.05 18.74
CA SER A 807 -23.81 -24.66 18.31
C SER A 807 -24.77 -24.44 17.16
N ALA A 808 -25.33 -23.25 17.10
CA ALA A 808 -26.11 -22.78 15.96
C ALA A 808 -25.39 -21.59 15.36
N ALA A 809 -24.98 -21.67 14.10
CA ALA A 809 -24.34 -20.59 13.38
C ALA A 809 -25.23 -20.14 12.22
N ASP A 810 -25.04 -18.91 11.76
CA ASP A 810 -25.67 -18.43 10.54
C ASP A 810 -25.04 -19.09 9.30
N THR A 811 -25.85 -19.61 8.39
CA THR A 811 -25.40 -20.14 7.08
C THR A 811 -24.99 -19.04 6.10
N VAL A 812 -25.43 -17.81 6.34
CA VAL A 812 -25.29 -16.66 5.44
C VAL A 812 -24.01 -15.88 5.73
N ALA A 813 -23.11 -16.43 6.54
CA ALA A 813 -21.85 -15.76 6.77
C ALA A 813 -20.93 -15.87 5.53
N ALA A 814 -21.06 -14.93 4.58
CA ALA A 814 -20.05 -14.64 3.57
C ALA A 814 -18.65 -14.51 4.20
N ASP A 815 -17.65 -15.13 3.59
CA ASP A 815 -16.30 -15.18 4.13
C ASP A 815 -15.74 -13.79 4.58
N PRO A 816 -15.33 -13.64 5.85
CA PRO A 816 -14.97 -12.34 6.41
C PRO A 816 -13.69 -11.75 5.83
N PHE A 817 -12.87 -12.52 5.11
CA PHE A 817 -11.63 -12.07 4.48
C PHE A 817 -11.67 -12.16 2.95
N LYS A 818 -12.85 -12.33 2.34
CA LYS A 818 -12.98 -12.24 0.87
C LYS A 818 -13.33 -10.84 0.38
N ILE A 819 -12.89 -10.55 -0.84
CA ILE A 819 -13.36 -9.40 -1.62
C ILE A 819 -14.67 -9.76 -2.32
N TYR A 820 -15.61 -8.82 -2.36
CA TYR A 820 -16.93 -9.00 -2.97
C TYR A 820 -17.19 -7.97 -4.06
N TYR A 821 -18.01 -8.31 -5.05
CA TYR A 821 -18.55 -7.30 -5.98
C TYR A 821 -19.60 -6.43 -5.28
N VAL A 822 -19.69 -5.16 -5.67
CA VAL A 822 -20.82 -4.32 -5.27
C VAL A 822 -22.09 -4.81 -5.97
N THR A 823 -23.15 -5.07 -5.20
CA THR A 823 -24.47 -5.47 -5.70
C THR A 823 -25.41 -4.26 -5.83
N ALA A 824 -26.46 -4.40 -6.64
CA ALA A 824 -27.40 -3.30 -6.89
C ALA A 824 -28.21 -2.97 -5.62
N ASN A 825 -28.55 -3.98 -4.82
CA ASN A 825 -29.19 -3.81 -3.52
C ASN A 825 -28.56 -4.73 -2.45
N PRO A 826 -27.54 -4.27 -1.70
CA PRO A 826 -26.82 -5.10 -0.71
C PRO A 826 -27.67 -5.54 0.50
N ALA A 827 -28.89 -5.02 0.66
CA ALA A 827 -29.83 -5.49 1.67
C ALA A 827 -30.58 -6.77 1.25
N THR A 828 -30.67 -7.06 -0.05
CA THR A 828 -31.45 -8.19 -0.59
C THR A 828 -30.65 -9.13 -1.49
N ASP A 829 -29.58 -8.63 -2.11
CA ASP A 829 -28.78 -9.38 -3.06
C ASP A 829 -27.74 -10.23 -2.34
N THR A 830 -27.60 -11.49 -2.75
CA THR A 830 -26.59 -12.39 -2.20
C THR A 830 -25.19 -11.87 -2.52
N PRO A 831 -24.30 -11.72 -1.52
CA PRO A 831 -22.88 -11.45 -1.72
C PRO A 831 -22.21 -12.35 -2.77
N VAL A 832 -21.62 -11.76 -3.82
CA VAL A 832 -20.85 -12.49 -4.84
C VAL A 832 -19.36 -12.29 -4.60
N PRO A 833 -18.60 -13.32 -4.18
CA PRO A 833 -17.16 -13.19 -3.99
C PRO A 833 -16.44 -13.03 -5.32
N VAL A 834 -15.40 -12.20 -5.34
CA VAL A 834 -14.52 -12.05 -6.49
C VAL A 834 -13.67 -13.32 -6.64
N PRO A 835 -13.71 -14.01 -7.81
CA PRO A 835 -12.88 -15.20 -8.02
C PRO A 835 -11.42 -14.82 -8.25
N ALA A 836 -10.48 -15.70 -7.87
CA ALA A 836 -9.05 -15.49 -8.09
C ALA A 836 -8.70 -15.21 -9.57
N SER A 837 -9.44 -15.81 -10.51
CA SER A 837 -9.27 -15.59 -11.95
C SER A 837 -9.62 -14.18 -12.42
N ALA A 838 -10.40 -13.41 -11.65
CA ALA A 838 -10.67 -12.00 -11.93
C ALA A 838 -9.56 -11.07 -11.40
N LEU A 839 -8.70 -11.57 -10.50
CA LEU A 839 -7.62 -10.82 -9.86
C LEU A 839 -6.27 -11.08 -10.52
N PHE A 840 -6.00 -12.33 -10.89
CA PHE A 840 -4.74 -12.75 -11.49
C PHE A 840 -4.90 -13.96 -12.40
N VAL A 841 -4.39 -13.84 -13.63
CA VAL A 841 -4.14 -14.94 -14.56
C VAL A 841 -2.82 -14.63 -15.28
N ALA A 842 -1.85 -15.54 -15.16
CA ALA A 842 -0.54 -15.36 -15.77
C ALA A 842 -0.66 -15.10 -17.29
N GLY A 843 0.02 -14.06 -17.79
CA GLY A 843 0.01 -13.68 -19.21
C GLY A 843 -1.29 -13.06 -19.72
N SER A 844 -2.26 -12.73 -18.85
CA SER A 844 -3.51 -12.05 -19.21
C SER A 844 -3.62 -10.67 -18.55
N ASN A 845 -4.43 -9.79 -19.15
CA ASN A 845 -4.76 -8.49 -18.57
C ASN A 845 -5.70 -8.72 -17.37
N THR A 846 -5.14 -8.68 -16.17
CA THR A 846 -5.87 -8.77 -14.89
C THR A 846 -5.39 -7.65 -13.96
N PRO A 847 -6.16 -7.23 -12.94
CA PRO A 847 -5.77 -6.10 -12.11
C PRO A 847 -4.38 -6.26 -11.46
N TRP A 848 -4.01 -7.47 -11.05
CA TRP A 848 -2.72 -7.77 -10.43
C TRP A 848 -1.77 -8.51 -11.37
N PHE A 849 -1.85 -8.24 -12.68
CA PHE A 849 -1.00 -8.87 -13.70
C PHE A 849 0.50 -8.70 -13.45
N ASP A 850 0.89 -7.71 -12.67
CA ASP A 850 2.28 -7.36 -12.35
C ASP A 850 2.51 -7.40 -10.83
N GLY A 851 1.88 -8.36 -10.14
CA GLY A 851 1.85 -8.40 -8.68
C GLY A 851 0.80 -7.46 -8.08
N ILE A 852 0.81 -7.34 -6.74
CA ILE A 852 -0.27 -6.67 -6.02
C ILE A 852 0.03 -5.17 -5.97
N THR A 853 -0.88 -4.38 -6.54
CA THR A 853 -0.68 -2.94 -6.70
C THR A 853 -1.89 -2.17 -6.19
N ILE A 854 -1.65 -1.19 -5.33
CA ILE A 854 -2.68 -0.37 -4.69
C ILE A 854 -2.39 1.11 -4.96
N TYR A 855 -3.42 1.83 -5.38
CA TYR A 855 -3.42 3.29 -5.36
C TYR A 855 -4.55 3.80 -4.46
N LEU A 856 -4.20 4.59 -3.45
CA LEU A 856 -5.14 5.25 -2.56
C LEU A 856 -5.16 6.75 -2.87
N GLN A 857 -6.24 7.21 -3.47
CA GLN A 857 -6.54 8.63 -3.68
C GLN A 857 -7.13 9.23 -2.41
N SER A 858 -6.39 10.11 -1.73
CA SER A 858 -6.99 11.03 -0.77
C SER A 858 -7.50 12.26 -1.51
N VAL A 859 -8.82 12.46 -1.51
CA VAL A 859 -9.44 13.60 -2.22
C VAL A 859 -9.11 14.94 -1.55
N ASP A 860 -8.71 14.93 -0.27
CA ASP A 860 -8.31 16.15 0.43
C ASP A 860 -6.93 16.68 -0.03
N ALA A 861 -6.01 15.78 -0.38
CA ALA A 861 -4.66 16.14 -0.84
C ALA A 861 -4.63 16.98 -2.14
N GLU A 862 -5.76 17.09 -2.86
CA GLU A 862 -5.84 17.62 -4.22
C GLU A 862 -6.12 19.13 -4.35
N SER A 863 -6.06 19.94 -3.29
CA SER A 863 -6.06 21.40 -3.48
C SER A 863 -5.19 22.15 -2.47
N ALA A 864 -4.06 22.69 -2.94
CA ALA A 864 -3.33 23.76 -2.23
C ALA A 864 -4.11 25.10 -2.28
N ALA A 865 -4.87 25.35 -3.35
CA ALA A 865 -5.62 26.60 -3.57
C ALA A 865 -6.78 26.84 -2.58
N GLY A 866 -7.27 25.79 -1.90
CA GLY A 866 -8.32 25.88 -0.87
C GLY A 866 -7.80 25.98 0.57
N LYS A 867 -6.48 26.01 0.79
CA LYS A 867 -5.85 26.01 2.14
C LYS A 867 -5.71 27.42 2.75
N VAL A 868 -6.45 28.41 2.24
CA VAL A 868 -6.48 29.76 2.82
C VAL A 868 -7.38 29.76 4.06
N LEU A 869 -6.76 29.77 5.23
CA LEU A 869 -7.45 29.95 6.51
C LEU A 869 -8.11 31.34 6.54
N THR A 870 -9.41 31.38 6.29
CA THR A 870 -10.23 32.53 6.72
C THR A 870 -10.53 32.31 8.21
N ALA A 871 -10.24 33.28 9.07
CA ALA A 871 -10.47 33.16 10.50
C ALA A 871 -11.92 32.74 10.81
N GLY A 872 -12.10 31.63 11.52
CA GLY A 872 -13.42 31.14 11.96
C GLY A 872 -14.12 30.13 11.02
N VAL A 873 -13.51 29.75 9.89
CA VAL A 873 -14.00 28.65 9.02
C VAL A 873 -12.85 27.66 8.82
N PRO A 874 -13.00 26.36 9.17
CA PRO A 874 -11.96 25.38 8.86
C PRO A 874 -11.81 25.29 7.33
N ALA A 875 -10.77 25.92 6.79
CA ALA A 875 -10.26 25.56 5.48
C ALA A 875 -9.80 24.10 5.58
N ARG A 876 -10.33 23.23 4.70
CA ARG A 876 -9.96 21.81 4.46
C ARG A 876 -9.11 21.10 5.53
N LEU A 877 -9.65 20.03 6.11
CA LEU A 877 -8.95 19.15 7.07
C LEU A 877 -7.82 18.38 6.37
N ASP A 878 -6.55 18.74 6.62
CA ASP A 878 -5.39 18.00 6.08
C ASP A 878 -5.50 16.50 6.42
N SER A 879 -5.31 15.63 5.44
CA SER A 879 -5.27 14.17 5.64
C SER A 879 -3.85 13.57 5.63
N GLY A 880 -3.76 12.31 6.04
CA GLY A 880 -2.55 11.49 5.92
C GLY A 880 -2.86 10.01 5.94
N VAL A 881 -2.19 9.27 5.07
CA VAL A 881 -2.33 7.81 4.95
C VAL A 881 -1.30 7.13 5.85
N ARG A 882 -1.69 6.13 6.63
CA ARG A 882 -0.76 5.36 7.45
C ARG A 882 -0.82 3.88 7.07
N LEU A 883 0.34 3.28 6.82
CA LEU A 883 0.46 1.83 6.73
C LEU A 883 0.80 1.31 8.12
N VAL A 884 -0.11 0.51 8.68
CA VAL A 884 0.01 -0.04 10.02
C VAL A 884 0.10 -1.56 9.97
N ASN A 885 0.64 -2.15 11.03
CA ASN A 885 0.75 -3.60 11.18
C ASN A 885 1.50 -4.29 10.01
N GLY A 886 2.59 -3.68 9.53
CA GLY A 886 3.39 -4.15 8.39
C GLY A 886 4.50 -5.15 8.72
N ARG A 887 4.59 -5.62 9.97
CA ARG A 887 5.65 -6.52 10.44
C ARG A 887 5.55 -7.91 9.80
N GLY A 888 6.69 -8.43 9.36
CA GLY A 888 6.81 -9.68 8.61
C GLY A 888 6.62 -9.48 7.10
N PRO A 889 6.66 -10.58 6.32
CA PRO A 889 6.50 -10.49 4.87
C PRO A 889 5.15 -9.88 4.47
N THR A 890 5.20 -8.88 3.59
CA THR A 890 4.00 -8.31 2.97
C THR A 890 3.38 -9.30 1.97
N THR A 891 2.18 -8.98 1.49
CA THR A 891 1.46 -9.84 0.55
C THR A 891 2.15 -9.92 -0.80
N SER A 892 2.05 -11.06 -1.49
CA SER A 892 2.58 -11.22 -2.86
C SER A 892 1.85 -12.35 -3.57
N ILE A 893 2.03 -12.43 -4.89
CA ILE A 893 1.56 -13.53 -5.73
C ILE A 893 2.73 -14.49 -5.96
N ALA A 894 2.62 -15.74 -5.53
CA ALA A 894 3.70 -16.72 -5.64
C ALA A 894 3.67 -17.47 -6.99
N THR A 895 3.91 -16.76 -8.11
CA THR A 895 4.12 -17.39 -9.43
C THR A 895 5.39 -16.87 -10.09
N SER A 896 5.99 -17.65 -11.00
CA SER A 896 7.39 -17.52 -11.47
C SER A 896 7.72 -16.29 -12.35
N GLY A 897 7.02 -15.17 -12.18
CA GLY A 897 7.26 -13.93 -12.92
C GLY A 897 6.49 -12.71 -12.42
N TYR A 898 5.72 -12.82 -11.34
CA TYR A 898 4.86 -11.73 -10.85
C TYR A 898 4.86 -11.72 -9.31
N THR A 899 5.89 -11.14 -8.70
CA THR A 899 6.06 -11.15 -7.25
C THR A 899 6.19 -9.75 -6.69
N GLY A 900 5.58 -9.50 -5.54
CA GLY A 900 5.78 -8.28 -4.76
C GLY A 900 4.50 -7.51 -4.47
N PHE A 901 4.68 -6.35 -3.84
CA PHE A 901 3.62 -5.46 -3.41
C PHE A 901 3.99 -4.00 -3.62
N SER A 902 3.09 -3.21 -4.18
CA SER A 902 3.29 -1.75 -4.30
C SER A 902 2.11 -0.98 -3.79
N PHE A 903 2.37 -0.01 -2.92
CA PHE A 903 1.40 0.93 -2.40
C PHE A 903 1.72 2.34 -2.87
N THR A 904 0.72 3.05 -3.37
CA THR A 904 0.86 4.43 -3.83
C THR A 904 -0.25 5.33 -3.32
N THR A 905 0.07 6.58 -2.99
CA THR A 905 -0.93 7.60 -2.69
C THR A 905 -0.47 8.99 -3.16
N ASN A 906 -1.43 9.88 -3.45
CA ASN A 906 -1.18 11.29 -3.74
C ASN A 906 -0.94 12.14 -2.48
N ASP A 907 -1.15 11.57 -1.29
CA ASP A 907 -1.03 12.25 -0.01
C ASP A 907 0.34 11.97 0.67
N ALA A 908 0.56 12.53 1.86
CA ALA A 908 1.64 12.10 2.73
C ALA A 908 1.31 10.75 3.39
N LEU A 909 2.32 9.89 3.43
CA LEU A 909 2.25 8.54 3.95
C LEU A 909 3.10 8.39 5.22
N TYR A 910 2.58 7.66 6.20
CA TYR A 910 3.24 7.33 7.45
C TYR A 910 3.41 5.81 7.56
N LEU A 911 4.65 5.33 7.66
CA LEU A 911 4.96 3.93 7.94
C LEU A 911 5.09 3.75 9.46
N LEU A 912 4.21 2.96 10.06
CA LEU A 912 4.23 2.70 11.50
C LEU A 912 4.81 1.31 11.80
N GLY A 913 5.98 1.30 12.44
CA GLY A 913 6.70 0.10 12.84
C GLY A 913 7.51 -0.53 11.72
N HIS A 914 7.87 -1.80 11.92
CA HIS A 914 8.54 -2.58 10.87
C HIS A 914 7.62 -2.76 9.67
N PHE A 915 8.20 -2.71 8.47
CA PHE A 915 7.45 -2.87 7.22
C PHE A 915 8.17 -3.85 6.31
N ASN A 916 7.48 -4.92 5.91
CA ASN A 916 8.02 -5.99 5.06
C ASN A 916 9.31 -6.62 5.63
N ALA A 917 9.48 -6.55 6.94
CA ALA A 917 10.62 -7.06 7.69
C ALA A 917 10.10 -7.58 9.03
N ASP A 918 10.73 -8.61 9.59
CA ASP A 918 10.24 -9.21 10.85
C ASP A 918 10.72 -8.45 12.10
N GLY A 919 11.62 -7.49 11.93
CA GLY A 919 12.14 -6.62 12.98
C GLY A 919 13.28 -7.24 13.79
N THR A 920 13.81 -8.39 13.38
CA THR A 920 14.94 -9.06 14.01
C THR A 920 16.25 -8.66 13.35
N ILE A 921 16.93 -7.66 13.92
CA ILE A 921 18.21 -7.19 13.38
C ILE A 921 19.26 -8.30 13.43
N ASN A 922 19.71 -8.76 12.26
CA ASN A 922 20.73 -9.81 12.16
C ASN A 922 22.13 -9.21 11.94
N SER A 923 23.03 -9.43 12.91
CA SER A 923 24.34 -8.79 12.99
C SER A 923 25.57 -9.72 12.82
N SER A 924 25.48 -10.95 12.29
CA SER A 924 26.68 -11.79 12.09
C SER A 924 26.62 -12.69 10.84
N ALA A 925 27.74 -13.02 10.17
CA ALA A 925 28.86 -13.74 10.80
C ALA A 925 30.29 -13.14 10.74
N THR A 926 30.64 -12.08 9.99
CA THR A 926 32.05 -11.55 10.01
C THR A 926 32.31 -10.07 9.71
N SER A 927 31.33 -9.17 9.57
CA SER A 927 31.65 -7.74 9.37
C SER A 927 31.75 -6.96 10.69
N THR A 928 32.96 -6.53 11.04
CA THR A 928 33.28 -5.64 12.18
C THR A 928 33.65 -4.21 11.76
N THR A 929 33.37 -3.80 10.52
CA THR A 929 33.57 -2.40 10.08
C THR A 929 32.43 -1.94 9.16
N ASP A 930 31.55 -1.09 9.71
CA ASP A 930 30.61 -0.16 9.06
C ASP A 930 29.65 -0.66 7.95
N PRO A 931 28.34 -0.35 8.06
CA PRO A 931 27.47 -0.28 9.23
C PRO A 931 26.10 -0.89 8.88
N GLY A 932 25.67 -1.97 9.54
CA GLY A 932 24.27 -2.42 9.45
C GLY A 932 24.00 -3.91 9.18
N GLY A 933 25.02 -4.75 9.08
CA GLY A 933 24.83 -6.22 9.05
C GLY A 933 23.98 -6.72 7.87
N TYR A 934 23.31 -7.86 8.06
CA TYR A 934 22.48 -8.52 7.05
C TYR A 934 21.22 -7.69 6.73
N SER A 935 20.58 -7.11 7.75
CA SER A 935 19.34 -6.33 7.65
C SER A 935 19.48 -5.05 6.79
N GLY A 936 20.68 -4.49 6.62
CA GLY A 936 20.89 -3.33 5.74
C GLY A 936 21.02 -3.66 4.24
N ARG A 937 21.14 -4.92 3.83
CA ARG A 937 21.48 -5.29 2.43
C ARG A 937 20.80 -6.56 1.92
N TYR A 938 20.63 -7.55 2.77
CA TYR A 938 20.18 -8.89 2.41
C TYR A 938 18.78 -9.15 2.99
N ARG A 939 17.95 -9.90 2.25
CA ARG A 939 16.60 -10.29 2.70
C ARG A 939 16.67 -11.17 3.94
N GLU A 940 15.81 -10.96 4.92
CA GLU A 940 15.83 -11.71 6.18
C GLU A 940 15.36 -13.15 6.01
N SER A 941 14.47 -13.38 5.05
CA SER A 941 13.97 -14.71 4.69
C SER A 941 13.69 -14.84 3.19
N THR A 942 13.48 -16.06 2.71
CA THR A 942 13.02 -16.33 1.34
C THR A 942 11.57 -15.94 1.09
N SER A 943 10.80 -15.71 2.17
CA SER A 943 9.39 -15.31 2.09
C SER A 943 9.20 -13.79 1.97
N GLU A 944 10.28 -13.02 2.13
CA GLU A 944 10.28 -11.58 1.96
C GLU A 944 10.40 -11.21 0.49
N TYR A 945 9.29 -10.79 -0.11
CA TYR A 945 9.22 -10.35 -1.50
C TYR A 945 9.46 -8.84 -1.60
N LEU A 946 9.78 -8.38 -2.81
CA LEU A 946 10.04 -6.96 -3.04
C LEU A 946 8.76 -6.14 -2.80
N ALA A 947 8.90 -5.05 -2.05
CA ALA A 947 7.82 -4.10 -1.82
C ALA A 947 8.23 -2.69 -2.27
N ALA A 948 7.27 -1.88 -2.71
CA ALA A 948 7.45 -0.44 -2.92
C ALA A 948 6.36 0.39 -2.24
N VAL A 949 6.75 1.55 -1.74
CA VAL A 949 5.87 2.55 -1.14
C VAL A 949 6.17 3.90 -1.80
N MET A 950 5.13 4.51 -2.37
CA MET A 950 5.26 5.69 -3.21
C MET A 950 4.24 6.74 -2.76
N ALA A 951 4.67 7.94 -2.42
CA ALA A 951 3.78 8.97 -1.86
C ALA A 951 4.30 10.39 -2.12
N ASP A 952 3.52 11.42 -1.81
CA ASP A 952 4.03 12.80 -1.87
C ASP A 952 5.16 13.04 -0.87
N ALA A 953 5.00 12.51 0.35
CA ALA A 953 5.98 12.55 1.42
C ALA A 953 5.88 11.27 2.27
N ILE A 954 7.01 10.60 2.58
CA ILE A 954 7.01 9.41 3.44
C ILE A 954 7.65 9.71 4.80
N THR A 955 6.90 9.50 5.88
CA THR A 955 7.35 9.60 7.27
C THR A 955 7.46 8.22 7.91
N ILE A 956 8.54 7.93 8.61
CA ILE A 956 8.72 6.68 9.36
C ILE A 956 8.54 6.94 10.84
N LEU A 957 7.75 6.07 11.48
CA LEU A 957 7.49 6.02 12.91
C LEU A 957 7.84 4.63 13.42
N SER A 958 8.47 4.54 14.59
CA SER A 958 8.74 3.27 15.25
C SER A 958 7.47 2.62 15.77
N GLN A 959 7.50 1.30 16.00
CA GLN A 959 6.36 0.59 16.57
C GLN A 959 6.21 0.93 18.06
N PRO A 960 4.98 1.00 18.60
CA PRO A 960 4.78 1.04 20.03
C PRO A 960 5.25 -0.27 20.68
N LEU A 961 6.01 -0.17 21.76
CA LEU A 961 6.47 -1.33 22.54
C LEU A 961 5.54 -1.56 23.72
N TYR A 962 5.11 -2.80 23.91
CA TYR A 962 4.35 -3.22 25.09
C TYR A 962 5.19 -4.15 25.98
N THR A 963 4.95 -4.07 27.29
CA THR A 963 5.56 -4.94 28.29
C THR A 963 4.47 -5.65 29.09
N GLN A 964 4.63 -6.96 29.26
CA GLN A 964 3.80 -7.78 30.12
C GLN A 964 4.25 -7.63 31.57
N SER A 965 3.29 -7.43 32.47
CA SER A 965 3.46 -7.44 33.91
C SER A 965 2.46 -8.40 34.55
N GLY A 966 2.72 -8.80 35.79
CA GLY A 966 1.90 -9.77 36.54
C GLY A 966 2.22 -11.24 36.22
N SER A 967 1.78 -12.15 37.09
CA SER A 967 2.09 -13.59 37.03
C SER A 967 0.94 -14.48 36.56
N GLY A 968 -0.20 -13.89 36.19
CA GLY A 968 -1.40 -14.64 35.80
C GLY A 968 -2.13 -15.32 36.97
N THR A 969 -1.80 -14.96 38.21
CA THR A 969 -2.45 -15.48 39.43
C THR A 969 -3.59 -14.56 39.86
N SER A 970 -4.54 -15.08 40.66
CA SER A 970 -5.74 -14.34 41.10
C SER A 970 -5.45 -13.03 41.87
N GLY A 971 -4.22 -12.80 42.32
CA GLY A 971 -3.75 -11.54 42.93
C GLY A 971 -2.76 -10.73 42.08
N SER A 972 -2.39 -11.21 40.89
CA SER A 972 -1.45 -10.57 39.96
C SER A 972 -1.79 -10.97 38.51
N PRO A 973 -2.91 -10.47 37.97
CA PRO A 973 -3.33 -10.80 36.61
C PRO A 973 -2.35 -10.24 35.57
N TYR A 974 -2.30 -10.88 34.39
CA TYR A 974 -1.49 -10.36 33.29
C TYR A 974 -1.99 -8.99 32.84
N ALA A 975 -1.10 -8.01 32.85
CA ALA A 975 -1.34 -6.65 32.36
C ALA A 975 -0.33 -6.28 31.28
N TYR A 976 -0.82 -5.71 30.18
CA TYR A 976 -0.02 -5.31 29.04
C TYR A 976 -0.05 -3.79 28.96
N THR A 977 1.11 -3.17 29.15
CA THR A 977 1.25 -1.71 29.20
C THR A 977 2.24 -1.27 28.13
N GLN A 978 1.94 -0.16 27.45
CA GLN A 978 2.91 0.42 26.53
C GLN A 978 4.09 0.99 27.34
N SER A 979 5.31 0.62 26.96
CA SER A 979 6.54 1.06 27.62
C SER A 979 7.36 2.04 26.79
N SER A 980 7.16 2.11 25.46
CA SER A 980 7.83 3.07 24.57
C SER A 980 7.13 3.20 23.21
N GLY A 981 7.67 4.06 22.33
CA GLY A 981 7.25 4.22 20.93
C GLY A 981 6.04 5.13 20.74
N TRP A 982 5.60 5.28 19.49
CA TRP A 982 4.46 6.14 19.16
C TRP A 982 3.15 5.57 19.69
N CYS A 983 2.54 6.25 20.67
CA CYS A 983 1.16 5.98 21.06
C CYS A 983 0.25 6.96 20.31
N ASP A 984 -0.74 6.43 19.59
CA ASP A 984 -1.91 7.21 19.20
C ASP A 984 -2.83 7.36 20.42
N ALA A 985 -2.36 7.15 21.67
CA ALA A 985 -3.13 6.70 22.85
C ALA A 985 -3.21 7.55 24.13
N LEU A 986 -2.44 8.62 24.30
CA LEU A 986 -2.37 9.29 25.61
C LEU A 986 -2.07 10.80 25.50
N SER A 987 -3.07 11.64 25.77
CA SER A 987 -3.12 12.48 26.98
C SER A 987 -4.45 13.24 27.05
N GLY A 988 -5.18 13.08 28.16
CA GLY A 988 -6.49 13.71 28.33
C GLY A 988 -7.19 13.40 29.65
N ASN A 989 -6.71 12.43 30.44
CA ASN A 989 -7.26 12.22 31.78
C ASN A 989 -6.48 13.02 32.83
N THR A 990 -6.97 14.21 33.16
CA THR A 990 -6.97 14.61 34.57
C THR A 990 -7.83 13.60 35.32
N ARG A 991 -7.31 12.99 36.38
CA ARG A 991 -8.03 12.05 37.27
C ARG A 991 -9.43 12.59 37.61
N SER A 992 -10.48 11.97 37.08
CA SER A 992 -11.84 12.08 37.61
C SER A 992 -12.15 10.84 38.44
N ASP A 993 -11.55 10.72 39.62
CA ASP A 993 -12.19 9.91 40.66
C ASP A 993 -13.23 10.80 41.32
N GLN A 994 -14.48 10.34 41.29
CA GLN A 994 -15.65 11.02 41.80
C GLN A 994 -15.95 10.57 43.24
N THR A 995 -14.94 10.20 44.03
CA THR A 995 -15.17 9.66 45.39
C THR A 995 -14.20 10.10 46.47
N SER A 996 -13.24 11.00 46.22
CA SER A 996 -12.44 11.55 47.32
C SER A 996 -12.25 13.08 47.24
N SER A 997 -12.62 13.75 48.33
CA SER A 997 -12.59 15.19 48.56
C SER A 997 -11.18 15.76 48.73
N ALA A 998 -10.28 15.51 47.78
CA ALA A 998 -8.94 16.11 47.75
C ALA A 998 -8.90 17.30 46.77
N PRO A 999 -8.50 18.51 47.21
CA PRO A 999 -8.47 19.69 46.35
C PRO A 999 -7.43 19.52 45.23
N TYR A 1000 -7.90 19.73 44.00
CA TYR A 1000 -7.16 19.78 42.76
C TYR A 1000 -5.87 20.62 42.89
N SER A 1001 -4.70 20.01 42.71
CA SER A 1001 -3.48 20.80 42.51
C SER A 1001 -3.34 21.13 41.02
N THR A 1002 -3.23 22.42 40.72
CA THR A 1002 -3.04 23.04 39.40
C THR A 1002 -1.69 22.74 38.73
N SER A 1003 -1.07 21.61 39.04
CA SER A 1003 0.29 21.25 38.62
C SER A 1003 0.27 19.88 37.97
N TRP A 1004 0.38 19.82 36.63
CA TRP A 1004 0.75 18.61 35.89
C TRP A 1004 2.06 18.09 36.49
N GLN A 1005 2.12 16.86 37.02
CA GLN A 1005 3.34 16.35 37.67
C GLN A 1005 4.36 15.87 36.63
N THR A 1006 5.62 16.22 36.88
CA THR A 1006 6.65 16.53 35.86
C THR A 1006 7.78 15.51 35.77
N SER A 1007 7.52 14.22 35.91
CA SER A 1007 8.64 13.26 35.91
C SER A 1007 8.22 11.91 35.38
N ASN A 1008 9.03 11.41 34.45
CA ASN A 1008 9.15 10.02 33.97
C ASN A 1008 8.55 8.96 34.91
N PRO A 1009 8.06 7.83 34.39
CA PRO A 1009 7.64 6.72 35.23
C PRO A 1009 8.79 6.34 36.18
N SER A 1010 8.58 6.59 37.47
CA SER A 1010 9.46 6.16 38.54
C SER A 1010 8.77 5.04 39.30
N SER A 1011 9.53 4.24 40.04
CA SER A 1011 9.02 3.10 40.83
C SER A 1011 7.98 3.48 41.90
N SER A 1012 7.74 4.77 42.13
CA SER A 1012 6.74 5.31 43.05
C SER A 1012 5.55 6.02 42.37
N ASN A 1013 5.56 6.17 41.04
CA ASN A 1013 4.42 6.62 40.24
C ASN A 1013 3.94 5.47 39.35
N SER A 1014 3.04 4.64 39.89
CA SER A 1014 2.36 3.57 39.15
C SER A 1014 1.10 4.04 38.42
N MET A 1015 0.78 5.34 38.41
CA MET A 1015 -0.54 5.84 37.98
C MET A 1015 -0.57 6.77 36.76
N ASP A 1016 0.55 7.28 36.24
CA ASP A 1016 0.64 7.74 34.84
C ASP A 1016 0.84 6.56 33.88
N GLY A 1017 -0.19 5.72 33.82
CA GLY A 1017 -0.17 4.45 33.08
C GLY A 1017 -1.15 3.40 33.61
N THR A 1018 -1.83 3.67 34.74
CA THR A 1018 -2.92 2.81 35.23
C THR A 1018 -4.24 3.57 35.27
N ASN A 1019 -4.96 3.53 34.15
CA ASN A 1019 -6.37 3.21 34.18
C ASN A 1019 -6.77 2.58 32.85
N GLN A 1020 -7.80 1.74 32.89
CA GLN A 1020 -8.26 0.81 31.87
C GLN A 1020 -8.77 1.48 30.57
N SER A 1021 -8.04 2.44 30.01
CA SER A 1021 -8.36 3.03 28.72
C SER A 1021 -7.97 2.05 27.61
N VAL A 1022 -8.97 1.56 26.91
CA VAL A 1022 -8.90 0.61 25.79
C VAL A 1022 -8.89 1.37 24.44
N ALA A 1023 -8.76 2.70 24.46
CA ALA A 1023 -8.86 3.55 23.28
C ALA A 1023 -7.67 4.51 23.14
N LEU A 1024 -7.35 4.78 21.89
CA LEU A 1024 -6.25 5.61 21.41
C LEU A 1024 -6.65 7.13 21.59
N THR A 1025 -5.74 8.04 21.98
CA THR A 1025 -5.73 9.51 22.20
C THR A 1025 -4.53 10.24 21.55
N PRO A 1026 -4.69 11.40 20.90
CA PRO A 1026 -3.74 11.91 19.93
C PRO A 1026 -3.05 13.17 20.46
N THR A 1027 -1.91 13.05 21.14
CA THR A 1027 -1.04 14.22 21.39
C THR A 1027 0.40 13.76 21.67
N PRO A 1028 1.43 14.51 21.24
CA PRO A 1028 2.73 14.45 21.89
C PRO A 1028 2.58 14.94 23.34
N PHE A 1029 3.22 14.23 24.28
CA PHE A 1029 3.28 14.59 25.70
C PHE A 1029 3.75 16.04 25.88
N GLN A 1030 2.91 16.93 26.44
CA GLN A 1030 3.30 18.28 26.84
C GLN A 1030 3.68 18.32 28.33
N GLY A 1031 4.90 17.87 28.65
CA GLY A 1031 5.48 18.01 29.98
C GLY A 1031 5.98 19.43 30.26
N THR A 1032 5.17 20.20 30.97
CA THR A 1032 5.58 21.21 31.97
C THR A 1032 6.68 22.22 31.62
N SER A 1033 6.26 23.35 31.07
CA SER A 1033 6.48 24.66 31.71
C SER A 1033 5.55 25.64 31.03
N THR A 1034 5.10 26.64 31.78
CA THR A 1034 4.39 27.82 31.30
C THR A 1034 4.86 28.24 29.90
N SER A 1035 3.93 28.66 29.05
CA SER A 1035 4.23 29.46 27.86
C SER A 1035 5.23 30.56 28.26
N GLY A 1036 6.50 30.38 27.89
CA GLY A 1036 7.60 31.14 28.45
C GLY A 1036 8.91 30.77 27.76
N ALA A 1037 9.74 31.79 27.51
CA ALA A 1037 10.79 31.88 26.51
C ALA A 1037 12.00 30.91 26.61
N THR A 1038 11.89 29.78 27.33
CA THR A 1038 13.02 28.88 27.63
C THR A 1038 12.76 27.38 27.43
N ALA A 1039 11.55 26.92 27.11
CA ALA A 1039 11.33 25.50 26.80
C ALA A 1039 11.79 25.17 25.37
N THR A 1040 12.80 24.30 25.21
CA THR A 1040 13.22 23.84 23.88
C THR A 1040 12.32 22.70 23.40
N THR A 1041 11.86 22.74 22.15
CA THR A 1041 10.91 21.78 21.54
C THR A 1041 11.38 20.31 21.51
N ARG A 1042 12.57 20.00 22.03
CA ARG A 1042 13.19 18.67 21.99
C ARG A 1042 12.69 17.71 23.07
N ASP A 1043 12.14 18.20 24.18
CA ASP A 1043 11.83 17.38 25.36
C ASP A 1043 10.44 16.70 25.33
N TYR A 1044 9.72 16.82 24.20
CA TYR A 1044 8.29 16.46 24.06
C TYR A 1044 8.03 15.26 23.12
N LYS A 1045 8.99 14.36 22.95
CA LYS A 1045 8.98 13.35 21.86
C LYS A 1045 9.13 11.92 22.40
N PHE A 1046 8.42 10.97 21.81
CA PHE A 1046 8.55 9.54 22.14
C PHE A 1046 9.95 9.01 21.80
N ALA A 1047 10.47 8.15 22.68
CA ALA A 1047 11.66 7.37 22.41
C ALA A 1047 11.28 6.24 21.43
N PRO A 1048 11.92 6.18 20.25
CA PRO A 1048 11.60 5.15 19.28
C PRO A 1048 12.28 3.85 19.62
N THR A 1049 11.76 2.76 19.04
CA THR A 1049 12.44 1.48 18.99
C THR A 1049 13.23 1.33 17.71
N GLU A 1050 14.16 0.38 17.70
CA GLU A 1050 14.77 -0.08 16.47
C GLU A 1050 13.69 -0.43 15.44
N THR A 1051 13.86 0.06 14.22
CA THR A 1051 12.86 -0.03 13.16
C THR A 1051 13.54 -0.46 11.87
N GLU A 1052 12.89 -1.38 11.17
CA GLU A 1052 13.40 -1.96 9.93
C GLU A 1052 12.34 -1.88 8.84
N ILE A 1053 12.74 -1.35 7.69
CA ILE A 1053 11.91 -1.16 6.52
C ILE A 1053 12.57 -1.86 5.34
N SER A 1054 11.87 -2.83 4.75
CA SER A 1054 12.27 -3.48 3.51
C SER A 1054 11.35 -3.07 2.36
N ALA A 1055 11.61 -1.91 1.79
CA ALA A 1055 10.82 -1.39 0.68
C ALA A 1055 11.61 -0.40 -0.16
N CYS A 1056 11.28 -0.36 -1.45
CA CYS A 1056 11.65 0.75 -2.32
C CYS A 1056 10.75 1.94 -2.01
N LEU A 1057 11.35 3.09 -1.71
CA LEU A 1057 10.65 4.32 -1.36
C LEU A 1057 10.78 5.30 -2.52
N LEU A 1058 9.66 5.83 -3.01
CA LEU A 1058 9.63 6.98 -3.93
C LEU A 1058 8.83 8.10 -3.29
N THR A 1059 9.46 9.25 -3.08
CA THR A 1059 8.81 10.37 -2.40
C THR A 1059 9.30 11.73 -2.90
N GLY A 1060 8.53 12.77 -2.61
CA GLY A 1060 9.00 14.15 -2.71
C GLY A 1060 9.82 14.59 -1.50
N ILE A 1061 10.70 15.56 -1.72
CA ILE A 1061 11.48 16.24 -0.67
C ILE A 1061 11.15 17.74 -0.64
N VAL A 1062 11.49 18.46 0.43
CA VAL A 1062 11.43 19.93 0.42
C VAL A 1062 12.76 20.45 -0.12
N GLU A 1063 12.75 21.28 -1.16
CA GLU A 1063 13.98 21.75 -1.79
C GLU A 1063 14.77 22.73 -0.94
N THR A 1064 16.10 22.72 -1.10
CA THR A 1064 16.97 23.75 -0.52
C THR A 1064 16.77 25.05 -1.25
N THR A 1065 16.46 26.10 -0.50
CA THR A 1065 16.32 27.47 -0.98
C THR A 1065 17.32 28.38 -0.26
N SER A 1066 17.46 29.63 -0.70
CA SER A 1066 18.30 30.65 -0.02
C SER A 1066 17.85 30.94 1.42
N ARG A 1067 16.67 30.48 1.84
CA ARG A 1067 16.15 30.67 3.19
C ARG A 1067 16.25 29.43 4.06
N GLN A 1068 16.57 28.27 3.48
CA GLN A 1068 16.34 26.99 4.16
C GLN A 1068 17.02 25.79 3.51
N HIS A 1069 17.64 24.96 4.35
CA HIS A 1069 18.20 23.67 3.94
C HIS A 1069 17.13 22.56 3.88
N SER A 1070 17.19 21.71 2.85
CA SER A 1070 16.28 20.55 2.66
C SER A 1070 16.46 19.45 3.71
N GLY A 1071 17.64 19.42 4.35
CA GLY A 1071 18.12 18.27 5.11
C GLY A 1071 18.62 17.12 4.22
N GLY A 1072 18.46 17.25 2.90
CA GLY A 1072 18.84 16.29 1.88
C GLY A 1072 18.39 14.88 2.23
N VAL A 1073 19.29 13.95 1.97
CA VAL A 1073 19.11 12.53 2.27
C VAL A 1073 18.85 12.26 3.77
N HIS A 1074 19.35 13.09 4.69
CA HIS A 1074 19.06 12.98 6.13
C HIS A 1074 17.57 13.21 6.48
N ASN A 1075 16.85 13.92 5.61
CA ASN A 1075 15.42 14.20 5.70
C ASN A 1075 14.59 13.50 4.61
N TYR A 1076 15.19 12.59 3.84
CA TYR A 1076 14.49 11.87 2.77
C TYR A 1076 13.33 11.03 3.33
N PRO A 1077 13.57 10.05 4.22
CA PRO A 1077 12.49 9.61 5.08
C PRO A 1077 12.35 10.66 6.17
N ARG A 1078 11.14 11.16 6.29
CA ARG A 1078 10.77 12.09 7.34
C ARG A 1078 10.67 11.38 8.68
N LEU A 1079 11.04 12.05 9.75
CA LEU A 1079 11.03 11.49 11.12
C LEU A 1079 10.29 12.44 12.09
N LEU A 1080 9.70 11.87 13.15
CA LEU A 1080 8.92 12.60 14.16
C LEU A 1080 9.21 12.17 15.62
N GLU A 1081 10.26 11.38 15.85
CA GLU A 1081 10.58 10.78 17.16
C GLU A 1081 11.93 11.25 17.70
N ASN A 1082 12.17 11.03 18.99
CA ASN A 1082 13.48 11.27 19.62
C ASN A 1082 14.39 10.05 19.47
N TRP A 1083 14.85 9.79 18.24
CA TRP A 1083 15.74 8.67 17.96
C TRP A 1083 17.02 8.59 18.77
N ALA A 1084 17.65 9.69 19.21
CA ALA A 1084 18.89 9.67 19.98
C ALA A 1084 19.96 8.66 19.47
N GLY A 1085 20.02 8.41 18.16
CA GLY A 1085 20.90 7.41 17.55
C GLY A 1085 20.36 5.97 17.45
N THR A 1086 19.15 5.66 17.95
CA THR A 1086 18.45 4.37 17.74
C THR A 1086 18.42 3.99 16.26
N GLY A 1087 18.65 2.70 15.98
CA GLY A 1087 18.81 2.19 14.62
C GLY A 1087 17.54 2.25 13.78
N LEU A 1088 17.65 2.88 12.61
CA LEU A 1088 16.70 2.84 11.51
C LEU A 1088 17.37 2.17 10.32
N TYR A 1089 16.90 0.97 10.01
CA TYR A 1089 17.40 0.11 8.95
C TYR A 1089 16.47 0.23 7.74
N ILE A 1090 17.00 0.67 6.60
CA ILE A 1090 16.24 0.76 5.35
C ILE A 1090 16.97 -0.08 4.31
N ARG A 1091 16.30 -1.17 3.91
CA ARG A 1091 16.74 -2.07 2.84
C ARG A 1091 15.85 -1.83 1.62
N GLY A 1092 16.39 -1.20 0.59
CA GLY A 1092 15.63 -0.87 -0.60
C GLY A 1092 16.22 0.29 -1.39
N SER A 1093 15.41 0.86 -2.27
CA SER A 1093 15.75 2.04 -3.08
C SER A 1093 15.20 3.32 -2.45
N MET A 1094 15.92 4.43 -2.53
CA MET A 1094 15.47 5.76 -2.11
C MET A 1094 15.45 6.70 -3.32
N VAL A 1095 14.27 6.95 -3.88
CA VAL A 1095 14.05 7.77 -5.07
C VAL A 1095 13.35 9.09 -4.75
N ALA A 1096 14.07 10.21 -4.78
CA ALA A 1096 13.52 11.56 -4.70
C ALA A 1096 13.19 12.10 -6.09
N MET A 1097 11.91 12.07 -6.47
CA MET A 1097 11.48 12.44 -7.82
C MET A 1097 11.08 13.91 -7.98
N PHE A 1098 10.61 14.55 -6.91
CA PHE A 1098 9.92 15.84 -6.98
C PHE A 1098 9.99 16.61 -5.65
N ALA A 1099 9.53 17.86 -5.67
CA ALA A 1099 9.28 18.65 -4.46
C ALA A 1099 7.93 18.25 -3.84
N SER A 1100 7.88 17.94 -2.55
CA SER A 1100 6.61 17.61 -1.87
C SER A 1100 5.68 18.82 -1.82
N GLU A 1101 4.39 18.64 -2.14
CA GLU A 1101 3.37 19.70 -2.07
C GLU A 1101 2.39 19.52 -0.91
N VAL A 1102 2.34 18.33 -0.32
CA VAL A 1102 1.50 18.06 0.85
C VAL A 1102 2.25 18.38 2.13
N ALA A 1103 3.49 17.90 2.25
CA ALA A 1103 4.31 18.13 3.42
C ALA A 1103 5.44 19.10 3.06
N THR A 1104 5.15 20.40 2.95
CA THR A 1104 6.11 21.42 2.52
C THR A 1104 7.05 21.92 3.63
N GLU A 1105 6.96 21.29 4.80
CA GLU A 1105 7.64 21.65 6.03
C GLU A 1105 9.17 21.56 5.95
N PRO A 1106 9.89 22.61 6.39
CA PRO A 1106 11.35 22.63 6.45
C PRO A 1106 11.98 21.51 7.24
N TRP A 1107 13.21 21.13 6.86
CA TRP A 1107 14.03 20.29 7.73
C TRP A 1107 14.40 21.04 9.03
N SER A 1108 14.23 20.34 10.16
CA SER A 1108 14.65 20.84 11.47
C SER A 1108 14.80 19.68 12.46
N ILE A 1109 15.86 19.64 13.28
CA ILE A 1109 15.96 18.69 14.41
C ILE A 1109 15.20 19.17 15.65
N ARG A 1110 14.46 20.29 15.57
CA ARG A 1110 13.55 20.72 16.64
C ARG A 1110 12.44 19.72 16.88
N ILE A 1111 12.01 19.03 15.84
CA ILE A 1111 10.82 18.14 15.75
C ILE A 1111 11.17 16.65 15.86
N TYR A 1112 12.40 16.23 15.58
CA TYR A 1112 12.92 14.86 15.79
C TYR A 1112 14.42 14.91 16.14
N SER A 1113 15.01 13.85 16.68
CA SER A 1113 16.48 13.73 16.74
C SER A 1113 16.95 12.68 15.74
N GLY A 1114 18.16 12.80 15.19
CA GLY A 1114 18.66 11.85 14.18
C GLY A 1114 18.69 10.39 14.64
N ALA A 1115 18.21 9.48 13.78
CA ALA A 1115 18.36 8.04 13.92
C ALA A 1115 19.77 7.58 13.53
N GLY A 1116 20.19 6.41 14.03
CA GLY A 1116 21.29 5.64 13.46
C GLY A 1116 20.85 5.15 12.08
N ARG A 1117 21.46 5.67 11.00
CA ARG A 1117 20.99 5.43 9.63
C ARG A 1117 21.78 4.31 8.96
N TYR A 1118 21.13 3.17 8.82
CA TYR A 1118 21.69 1.99 8.18
C TYR A 1118 20.93 1.74 6.88
N TRP A 1119 21.44 2.28 5.78
CA TRP A 1119 20.77 2.17 4.49
C TRP A 1119 21.57 1.32 3.51
N GLY A 1120 20.86 0.49 2.77
CA GLY A 1120 21.46 -0.21 1.66
C GLY A 1120 20.43 -0.70 0.66
N LEU A 1121 20.91 -0.90 -0.56
CA LEU A 1121 20.11 -1.50 -1.61
C LEU A 1121 19.76 -2.93 -1.26
N HIS A 1122 18.49 -3.29 -1.41
CA HIS A 1122 18.05 -4.67 -1.32
C HIS A 1122 18.76 -5.51 -2.39
N GLN A 1123 19.50 -6.55 -2.01
CA GLN A 1123 20.39 -7.29 -2.92
C GLN A 1123 19.71 -7.73 -4.23
N SER A 1124 18.46 -8.21 -4.18
CA SER A 1124 17.75 -8.65 -5.38
C SER A 1124 17.68 -7.57 -6.46
N LEU A 1125 17.57 -6.28 -6.10
CA LEU A 1125 17.50 -5.13 -7.03
C LEU A 1125 18.79 -4.93 -7.85
N SER A 1126 19.88 -5.58 -7.48
CA SER A 1126 21.13 -5.57 -8.26
C SER A 1126 21.21 -6.66 -9.34
N THR A 1127 20.19 -7.52 -9.43
CA THR A 1127 20.17 -8.68 -10.34
C THR A 1127 19.26 -8.46 -11.54
N ALA A 1128 19.45 -9.19 -12.63
CA ALA A 1128 18.65 -9.03 -13.87
C ALA A 1128 17.17 -9.46 -13.75
N ASN A 1129 16.78 -10.13 -12.66
CA ASN A 1129 15.43 -10.69 -12.46
C ASN A 1129 14.72 -10.03 -11.27
N HIS A 1130 15.03 -8.76 -10.94
CA HIS A 1130 14.21 -8.03 -9.99
C HIS A 1130 13.05 -7.39 -10.71
N ASP A 1131 11.85 -7.72 -10.28
CA ASP A 1131 10.65 -7.03 -10.69
C ASP A 1131 9.96 -6.55 -9.42
N VAL A 1132 9.77 -5.23 -9.33
CA VAL A 1132 8.90 -4.62 -8.33
C VAL A 1132 7.62 -4.18 -9.02
N PRO A 1133 6.44 -4.50 -8.49
CA PRO A 1133 5.19 -4.05 -9.09
C PRO A 1133 5.17 -2.53 -9.26
N LEU A 1134 4.61 -2.02 -10.36
CA LEU A 1134 4.63 -0.58 -10.71
C LEU A 1134 6.01 0.10 -10.77
N GLU A 1135 7.13 -0.63 -10.85
CA GLU A 1135 8.44 0.01 -10.94
C GLU A 1135 8.52 1.04 -12.08
N PRO A 1136 8.95 2.28 -11.79
CA PRO A 1136 9.24 3.26 -12.84
C PRO A 1136 10.44 2.83 -13.67
N ILE A 1137 10.31 2.92 -14.99
CA ILE A 1137 11.38 2.61 -15.93
C ILE A 1137 11.84 3.91 -16.60
N LEU A 1138 13.15 4.18 -16.50
CA LEU A 1138 13.78 5.26 -17.25
C LEU A 1138 13.98 4.77 -18.68
N LEU A 1139 13.66 5.62 -19.66
CA LEU A 1139 13.79 5.29 -21.08
C LEU A 1139 14.74 6.26 -21.75
N ASN A 1140 15.75 5.72 -22.42
CA ASN A 1140 16.59 6.48 -23.33
C ASN A 1140 16.38 5.96 -24.76
N THR A 1141 16.07 6.86 -25.68
CA THR A 1141 15.91 6.54 -27.10
C THR A 1141 16.93 7.30 -27.90
N GLN A 1142 17.80 6.59 -28.61
CA GLN A 1142 18.81 7.18 -29.47
C GLN A 1142 18.54 6.80 -30.92
N ARG A 1143 18.48 7.80 -31.80
CA ARG A 1143 18.48 7.56 -33.24
C ARG A 1143 19.85 7.05 -33.67
N LEU A 1144 19.89 5.89 -34.33
CA LEU A 1144 21.12 5.31 -34.86
C LEU A 1144 21.36 5.82 -36.29
N HIS A 1145 21.35 4.91 -37.28
CA HIS A 1145 21.69 5.19 -38.67
C HIS A 1145 20.45 5.18 -39.56
N TYR A 1146 20.54 5.95 -40.64
CA TYR A 1146 19.67 5.86 -41.81
C TYR A 1146 20.32 4.94 -42.84
N THR A 1147 19.54 4.04 -43.44
CA THR A 1147 20.02 3.09 -44.45
C THR A 1147 19.03 2.99 -45.61
N GLU A 1148 19.51 3.10 -46.85
CA GLU A 1148 18.72 2.78 -48.05
C GLU A 1148 18.58 1.26 -48.17
N LEU A 1149 17.37 0.78 -48.44
CA LEU A 1149 17.07 -0.65 -48.55
C LEU A 1149 16.90 -1.07 -50.01
N SER A 1150 17.30 -2.30 -50.32
CA SER A 1150 16.85 -2.98 -51.53
C SER A 1150 15.37 -3.42 -51.40
N PRO A 1151 14.65 -3.66 -52.52
CA PRO A 1151 13.27 -4.15 -52.48
C PRO A 1151 13.10 -5.47 -51.69
N SER A 1152 14.10 -6.37 -51.78
CA SER A 1152 14.11 -7.63 -51.04
C SER A 1152 14.26 -7.41 -49.53
N GLU A 1153 15.15 -6.52 -49.10
CA GLU A 1153 15.34 -6.23 -47.68
C GLU A 1153 14.12 -5.55 -47.06
N TYR A 1154 13.49 -4.60 -47.78
CA TYR A 1154 12.24 -3.98 -47.35
C TYR A 1154 11.13 -5.02 -47.17
N THR A 1155 10.99 -5.96 -48.10
CA THR A 1155 9.96 -7.01 -48.03
C THR A 1155 10.18 -7.94 -46.83
N THR A 1156 11.42 -8.33 -46.56
CA THR A 1156 11.77 -9.14 -45.38
C THR A 1156 11.44 -8.39 -44.09
N LEU A 1157 11.90 -7.15 -43.94
CA LEU A 1157 11.64 -6.34 -42.74
C LEU A 1157 10.15 -6.04 -42.56
N LYS A 1158 9.44 -5.75 -43.65
CA LYS A 1158 7.98 -5.58 -43.63
C LYS A 1158 7.29 -6.83 -43.11
N THR A 1159 7.67 -8.00 -43.62
CA THR A 1159 7.11 -9.29 -43.18
C THR A 1159 7.39 -9.52 -41.69
N THR A 1160 8.62 -9.29 -41.23
CA THR A 1160 8.98 -9.37 -39.81
C THR A 1160 8.12 -8.44 -38.97
N ILE A 1161 8.03 -7.15 -39.33
CA ILE A 1161 7.26 -6.15 -38.58
C ILE A 1161 5.77 -6.48 -38.59
N THR A 1162 5.20 -6.95 -39.70
CA THR A 1162 3.77 -7.30 -39.78
C THR A 1162 3.41 -8.62 -39.11
N GLY A 1163 4.39 -9.48 -38.84
CA GLY A 1163 4.21 -10.75 -38.12
C GLY A 1163 4.35 -10.65 -36.60
N LEU A 1164 4.78 -9.48 -36.10
CA LEU A 1164 4.72 -9.09 -34.68
C LEU A 1164 3.34 -8.54 -34.35
#